data_AF-A0A969Z1E2-F1
#
_entry.id   AF-A0A969Z1E2-F1
#
_cell.length_a   1.000
_cell.length_b   1.000
_cell.length_c   1.000
_cell.angle_alpha   90.00
_cell.angle_beta   90.00
_cell.angle_gamma   90.00
#
_symmetry.space_group_name_H-M   'P 1'
#
loop_
_entity.id
_entity.type
_entity.pdbx_description
1 polymer ?
#
loop_
_entity_poly.entity_id
_entity_poly.type
_entity_poly.pdbx_seq_one_letter_code
_entity_poly.pdbx_strand_id
1 'polypeptide(L)'
;MRGFKYTEQSFLSAIDTTKVVTIKATVPEAEEGATANVAIFAVDEEDERTVVANKDVEIEDGVVEVDFDIDTGNYVVVVTFEEETAEKPFAIDFEAANDAVDAVNKADTQIKLDKALKNPYFVENYVEENIVAYQSIVEKEDYDTVAEIVEKLKDINKAEAAKGEFATVKAALNAAEGNQLTIIGILNDNFEDVNDDYIDGYMDKIFSNGEVKSDIEDKEAIQTAIYDVNEEEAEAAYDKAFKSLKAEDVAAARVAAEYLEDAEFATDAGITKQEFANDHLDVLDALIAVYDADSDKDLKSALVALDKLDTDLVEKYEGITIPEYSTFDSEDFDIDSVIDEQLSEYRAAIKAKNPGERNQRSDIQAIITEANQEVLAPIIEALSAVNNATDADEMKLVIEEEPEGDDAVPYAETLGLDIGEDSDYAKLKTYYGDRQRSVSVDLVKNKPADSGYTLEGLQAIFNDIVATRLVTQESMDLVNEAEKLEDISYITMLVDRFKEADYEYHSNKKISERITDLEGFVKDFNYLSEEYQEKVLGKVIEDRPNDGYSRSSNTIKALSDQLPDAVLNSAILKDDAVKLQEIIVEEGVEGYTNLTRAQRTEFVQYTIDKALAADEYDEKTLEGFKGALEASDGAKDSIKWYVDAIEAFNTAANEDEIDAEAKAELIEAIEEVMELEGLSKVDKLNLVEAIFEAKPEGDVGYAVKTIAEIKAIVEASL
;
A
#
# COMPACT_ATOMS: atom_id res chain seq x y z
N MET A 1 -30.52 46.25 38.00
CA MET A 1 -29.70 47.30 37.38
C MET A 1 -28.36 46.65 37.12
N ARG A 2 -28.22 46.09 35.92
CA ARG A 2 -26.93 45.63 35.41
C ARG A 2 -26.09 46.89 35.23
N GLY A 3 -24.90 46.88 35.80
CA GLY A 3 -24.12 48.09 35.96
C GLY A 3 -23.02 48.10 34.93
N PHE A 4 -23.20 48.85 33.83
CA PHE A 4 -22.07 49.33 33.04
C PHE A 4 -21.08 50.02 33.99
N LYS A 5 -19.90 49.44 34.16
CA LYS A 5 -18.80 50.07 34.87
C LYS A 5 -17.78 50.51 33.84
N TYR A 6 -17.61 51.82 33.68
CA TYR A 6 -16.42 52.34 33.03
C TYR A 6 -15.21 51.98 33.89
N THR A 7 -14.31 51.18 33.32
CA THR A 7 -12.92 51.09 33.75
C THR A 7 -12.11 52.00 32.83
N GLU A 8 -11.39 52.95 33.41
CA GLU A 8 -10.67 54.04 32.76
C GLU A 8 -9.60 53.58 31.76
N GLN A 9 -9.66 54.08 30.53
CA GLN A 9 -8.63 54.95 29.92
C GLN A 9 -9.00 55.21 28.44
N SER A 10 -9.29 56.47 28.10
CA SER A 10 -9.30 56.97 26.73
C SER A 10 -7.87 57.36 26.39
N PHE A 11 -7.19 56.57 25.55
CA PHE A 11 -5.84 56.87 25.11
C PHE A 11 -5.91 58.00 24.08
N LEU A 12 -5.31 59.16 24.41
CA LEU A 12 -4.99 60.18 23.41
C LEU A 12 -3.70 59.76 22.70
N SER A 13 -3.76 59.54 21.38
CA SER A 13 -2.55 59.48 20.56
C SER A 13 -2.18 60.88 20.07
N ALA A 14 -0.94 61.31 20.29
CA ALA A 14 -0.12 61.95 19.26
C ALA A 14 1.30 62.13 19.80
N ILE A 15 2.31 62.06 18.93
CA ILE A 15 2.91 63.29 18.40
C ILE A 15 2.73 63.53 16.90
N ASP A 16 2.75 62.56 15.98
CA ASP A 16 2.71 62.93 14.55
C ASP A 16 2.16 61.81 13.65
N THR A 17 0.92 61.98 13.18
CA THR A 17 0.41 61.75 11.80
C THR A 17 -1.05 61.31 11.71
N THR A 18 -1.68 60.83 12.80
CA THR A 18 -3.13 60.55 12.85
C THR A 18 -3.72 60.95 14.21
N LYS A 19 -4.72 61.84 14.25
CA LYS A 19 -5.33 62.37 15.49
C LYS A 19 -6.33 61.35 16.06
N VAL A 20 -5.84 60.21 16.50
CA VAL A 20 -6.70 59.09 16.91
C VAL A 20 -6.92 59.09 18.42
N VAL A 21 -8.17 58.90 18.82
CA VAL A 21 -8.56 58.60 20.19
C VAL A 21 -9.15 57.21 20.25
N THR A 22 -8.52 56.36 21.06
CA THR A 22 -9.00 55.01 21.33
C THR A 22 -9.92 55.03 22.54
N ILE A 23 -11.15 54.58 22.35
CA ILE A 23 -12.13 54.38 23.42
C ILE A 23 -12.10 52.90 23.79
N LYS A 24 -11.73 52.60 25.05
CA LYS A 24 -11.93 51.29 25.66
C LYS A 24 -13.07 51.33 26.67
N ALA A 25 -13.98 50.37 26.61
CA ALA A 25 -15.08 50.21 27.57
C ALA A 25 -15.31 48.73 27.89
N THR A 26 -15.55 48.41 29.17
CA THR A 26 -15.79 47.03 29.61
C THR A 26 -17.29 46.76 29.68
N VAL A 27 -17.72 45.66 29.05
CA VAL A 27 -19.09 45.12 29.03
C VAL A 27 -19.04 43.67 29.55
N PRO A 28 -18.93 43.47 30.88
CA PRO A 28 -18.51 42.18 31.48
C PRO A 28 -19.54 41.04 31.42
N GLU A 29 -20.73 41.26 30.83
CA GLU A 29 -21.79 40.25 30.66
C GLU A 29 -22.17 40.01 29.19
N ALA A 30 -21.36 40.46 28.23
CA ALA A 30 -21.63 40.25 26.80
C ALA A 30 -21.24 38.82 26.35
N GLU A 31 -22.08 38.21 25.50
CA GLU A 31 -21.72 36.97 24.80
C GLU A 31 -20.66 37.27 23.70
N GLU A 32 -19.77 36.31 23.44
CA GLU A 32 -18.72 36.42 22.41
C GLU A 32 -19.34 36.72 21.04
N GLY A 33 -18.88 37.80 20.40
CA GLY A 33 -19.39 38.28 19.10
C GLY A 33 -20.59 39.24 19.15
N ALA A 34 -21.00 39.69 20.34
CA ALA A 34 -22.02 40.73 20.47
C ALA A 34 -21.48 42.13 20.08
N THR A 35 -22.34 43.05 19.63
CA THR A 35 -21.92 44.39 19.18
C THR A 35 -22.48 45.53 20.05
N ALA A 36 -21.63 46.52 20.35
CA ALA A 36 -22.01 47.76 21.04
C ALA A 36 -21.85 48.97 20.11
N ASN A 37 -22.72 49.96 20.25
CA ASN A 37 -22.61 51.24 19.56
C ASN A 37 -21.80 52.23 20.39
N VAL A 38 -20.77 52.84 19.80
CA VAL A 38 -19.95 53.87 20.44
C VAL A 38 -20.12 55.18 19.67
N ALA A 39 -20.69 56.19 20.33
CA ALA A 39 -20.93 57.51 19.76
C ALA A 39 -20.16 58.59 20.52
N ILE A 40 -19.56 59.53 19.80
CA ILE A 40 -18.84 60.68 20.34
C ILE A 40 -19.62 61.95 20.01
N PHE A 41 -19.84 62.77 21.03
CA PHE A 41 -20.50 64.05 20.94
C PHE A 41 -19.50 65.17 21.26
N ALA A 42 -19.28 66.10 20.35
CA ALA A 42 -18.61 67.36 20.68
C ALA A 42 -19.55 68.23 21.53
N VAL A 43 -18.99 68.87 22.55
CA VAL A 43 -19.71 69.75 23.47
C VAL A 43 -19.19 71.17 23.26
N ASP A 44 -20.08 72.10 22.93
CA ASP A 44 -19.74 73.50 22.75
C ASP A 44 -19.79 74.31 24.07
N GLU A 45 -19.52 75.62 23.99
CA GLU A 45 -19.49 76.52 25.15
C GLU A 45 -20.87 76.71 25.84
N GLU A 46 -21.97 76.28 25.20
CA GLU A 46 -23.33 76.34 25.74
C GLU A 46 -23.84 74.97 26.24
N ASP A 47 -22.94 73.98 26.38
CA ASP A 47 -23.20 72.58 26.72
C ASP A 47 -24.10 71.83 25.70
N GLU A 48 -24.24 72.33 24.47
CA GLU A 48 -24.96 71.63 23.41
C GLU A 48 -24.10 70.52 22.80
N ARG A 49 -24.73 69.36 22.55
CA ARG A 49 -24.07 68.14 22.08
C ARG A 49 -24.31 67.93 20.58
N THR A 50 -23.22 67.78 19.83
CA THR A 50 -23.28 67.42 18.40
C THR A 50 -22.56 66.10 18.15
N VAL A 51 -23.23 65.12 17.52
CA VAL A 51 -22.58 63.84 17.17
C VAL A 51 -21.49 64.11 16.15
N VAL A 52 -20.25 63.74 16.47
CA VAL A 52 -19.09 63.89 15.59
C VAL A 52 -18.56 62.56 15.06
N ALA A 53 -18.77 61.46 15.80
CA ALA A 53 -18.42 60.13 15.35
C ALA A 53 -19.36 59.08 15.95
N ASN A 54 -19.60 57.99 15.22
CA ASN A 54 -20.43 56.89 15.68
C ASN A 54 -19.98 55.60 14.96
N LYS A 55 -19.76 54.51 15.69
CA LYS A 55 -19.35 53.21 15.15
C LYS A 55 -19.93 52.06 15.98
N ASP A 56 -20.38 51.01 15.30
CA ASP A 56 -20.69 49.71 15.93
C ASP A 56 -19.42 48.87 16.01
N VAL A 57 -19.18 48.26 17.17
CA VAL A 57 -17.93 47.58 17.51
C VAL A 57 -18.26 46.25 18.18
N GLU A 58 -17.56 45.20 17.78
CA GLU A 58 -17.66 43.88 18.38
C GLU A 58 -17.03 43.87 19.77
N ILE A 59 -17.62 43.11 20.69
CA ILE A 59 -17.15 42.96 22.06
C ILE A 59 -16.28 41.70 22.11
N GLU A 60 -14.99 41.88 22.38
CA GLU A 60 -14.02 40.79 22.54
C GLU A 60 -13.63 40.70 24.02
N ASP A 61 -13.76 39.52 24.63
CA ASP A 61 -13.48 39.26 26.05
C ASP A 61 -14.12 40.27 27.03
N GLY A 62 -15.35 40.70 26.70
CA GLY A 62 -16.08 41.68 27.50
C GLY A 62 -15.51 43.10 27.40
N VAL A 63 -14.73 43.42 26.37
CA VAL A 63 -14.16 44.73 26.10
C VAL A 63 -14.54 45.23 24.71
N VAL A 64 -14.93 46.50 24.63
CA VAL A 64 -15.09 47.26 23.40
C VAL A 64 -13.89 48.17 23.25
N GLU A 65 -13.17 48.07 22.13
CA GLU A 65 -12.05 48.95 21.80
C GLU A 65 -12.21 49.52 20.39
N VAL A 66 -12.19 50.85 20.27
CA VAL A 66 -12.41 51.51 18.99
C VAL A 66 -11.70 52.85 18.86
N ASP A 67 -11.13 53.06 17.68
CA ASP A 67 -10.42 54.27 17.32
C ASP A 67 -11.32 55.28 16.57
N PHE A 68 -11.18 56.55 16.95
CA PHE A 68 -11.85 57.68 16.30
C PHE A 68 -10.86 58.78 15.93
N ASP A 69 -10.98 59.33 14.71
CA ASP A 69 -10.24 60.51 14.26
C ASP A 69 -11.05 61.77 14.58
N ILE A 70 -10.68 62.49 15.64
CA ILE A 70 -11.40 63.68 16.14
C ILE A 70 -10.42 64.76 16.60
N ASP A 71 -10.81 66.03 16.48
CA ASP A 71 -9.95 67.18 16.78
C ASP A 71 -9.87 67.51 18.29
N THR A 72 -8.95 68.39 18.69
CA THR A 72 -8.91 68.97 20.05
C THR A 72 -10.26 69.60 20.43
N GLY A 73 -10.78 69.28 21.62
CA GLY A 73 -12.09 69.75 22.05
C GLY A 73 -12.62 69.04 23.29
N ASN A 74 -13.79 69.46 23.77
CA ASN A 74 -14.53 68.78 24.83
C ASN A 74 -15.55 67.84 24.22
N TYR A 75 -15.57 66.61 24.69
CA TYR A 75 -16.39 65.54 24.15
C TYR A 75 -17.12 64.77 25.26
N VAL A 76 -18.19 64.10 24.87
CA VAL A 76 -18.84 63.05 25.66
C VAL A 76 -18.88 61.80 24.80
N VAL A 77 -18.30 60.71 25.28
CA VAL A 77 -18.48 59.39 24.67
C VAL A 77 -19.71 58.74 25.29
N VAL A 78 -20.52 58.12 24.45
CA VAL A 78 -21.70 57.35 24.83
C VAL A 78 -21.56 55.96 24.24
N VAL A 79 -21.48 54.96 25.10
CA VAL A 79 -21.47 53.54 24.71
C VAL A 79 -22.85 52.97 25.00
N THR A 80 -23.46 52.34 23.99
CA THR A 80 -24.79 51.76 24.05
C THR A 80 -24.70 50.28 23.70
N PHE A 81 -25.25 49.43 24.56
CA PHE A 81 -25.39 48.01 24.29
C PHE A 81 -26.77 47.56 24.77
N GLU A 82 -27.53 46.93 23.88
CA GLU A 82 -28.97 46.67 24.04
C GLU A 82 -29.77 47.95 24.38
N GLU A 83 -30.35 48.04 25.58
CA GLU A 83 -31.14 49.20 26.07
C GLU A 83 -30.39 50.05 27.12
N GLU A 84 -29.15 49.68 27.47
CA GLU A 84 -28.36 50.40 28.47
C GLU A 84 -27.32 51.31 27.81
N THR A 85 -27.19 52.53 28.34
CA THR A 85 -26.21 53.53 27.88
C THR A 85 -25.30 53.96 29.02
N ALA A 86 -24.03 54.14 28.69
CA ALA A 86 -23.02 54.71 29.59
C ALA A 86 -22.41 55.93 28.92
N GLU A 87 -22.32 57.05 29.65
CA GLU A 87 -21.73 58.29 29.13
C GLU A 87 -20.52 58.70 29.97
N LYS A 88 -19.47 59.21 29.32
CA LYS A 88 -18.30 59.78 29.99
C LYS A 88 -17.82 61.06 29.28
N PRO A 89 -17.76 62.21 29.97
CA PRO A 89 -17.12 63.40 29.43
C PRO A 89 -15.59 63.21 29.40
N PHE A 90 -14.95 63.69 28.36
CA PHE A 90 -13.51 63.73 28.22
C PHE A 90 -13.08 64.95 27.39
N ALA A 91 -11.91 65.49 27.69
CA ALA A 91 -11.32 66.57 26.92
C ALA A 91 -10.11 66.02 26.15
N ILE A 92 -10.01 66.41 24.89
CA ILE A 92 -8.85 66.10 24.06
C ILE A 92 -7.99 67.34 23.96
N ASP A 93 -6.75 67.24 24.41
CA ASP A 93 -5.70 68.24 24.21
C ASP A 93 -4.42 67.56 23.69
N PHE A 94 -4.34 67.40 22.37
CA PHE A 94 -3.18 66.80 21.71
C PHE A 94 -1.90 67.64 21.90
N GLU A 95 -2.00 68.96 22.09
CA GLU A 95 -0.83 69.81 22.33
C GLU A 95 -0.26 69.53 23.72
N ALA A 96 -1.13 69.43 24.74
CA ALA A 96 -0.71 69.06 26.09
C ALA A 96 -0.20 67.61 26.20
N ALA A 97 -0.75 66.67 25.41
CA ALA A 97 -0.27 65.29 25.35
C ALA A 97 1.12 65.21 24.69
N ASN A 98 1.32 65.91 23.57
CA ASN A 98 2.61 66.01 22.90
C ASN A 98 3.66 66.64 23.83
N ASP A 99 3.32 67.73 24.51
CA ASP A 99 4.20 68.39 25.47
C ASP A 99 4.58 67.45 26.63
N ALA A 100 3.69 66.55 27.05
CA ALA A 100 3.94 65.58 28.10
C ALA A 100 4.88 64.45 27.66
N VAL A 101 4.67 63.89 26.47
CA VAL A 101 5.57 62.87 25.86
C VAL A 101 6.95 63.48 25.61
N ASP A 102 7.00 64.69 25.03
CA ASP A 102 8.23 65.44 24.83
C ASP A 102 8.97 65.72 26.14
N ALA A 103 8.24 66.03 27.21
CA ALA A 103 8.83 66.24 28.53
C ALA A 103 9.47 64.96 29.09
N VAL A 104 8.89 63.79 28.81
CA VAL A 104 9.48 62.48 29.15
C VAL A 104 10.71 62.22 28.29
N ASN A 105 10.62 62.28 26.96
CA ASN A 105 11.74 62.02 26.05
C ASN A 105 12.94 62.94 26.32
N LYS A 106 12.70 64.21 26.69
CA LYS A 106 13.76 65.20 26.98
C LYS A 106 14.28 65.15 28.43
N ALA A 107 13.80 64.22 29.26
CA ALA A 107 14.18 64.14 30.66
C ALA A 107 15.55 63.48 30.88
N ASP A 108 16.63 64.26 30.71
CA ASP A 108 18.03 63.82 30.88
C ASP A 108 18.47 63.47 32.33
N THR A 109 17.58 63.56 33.32
CA THR A 109 17.86 63.29 34.74
C THR A 109 16.64 62.72 35.44
N GLN A 110 16.84 61.89 36.48
CA GLN A 110 15.77 61.31 37.29
C GLN A 110 14.78 62.36 37.83
N ILE A 111 15.27 63.55 38.21
CA ILE A 111 14.41 64.66 38.70
C ILE A 111 13.53 65.23 37.59
N LYS A 112 14.06 65.36 36.36
CA LYS A 112 13.25 65.81 35.22
C LYS A 112 12.24 64.74 34.81
N LEU A 113 12.64 63.46 34.90
CA LEU A 113 11.77 62.34 34.55
C LEU A 113 10.64 62.18 35.57
N ASP A 114 10.93 62.25 36.86
CA ASP A 114 9.93 62.30 37.95
C ASP A 114 8.91 63.42 37.71
N LYS A 115 9.40 64.62 37.40
CA LYS A 115 8.53 65.76 37.12
C LYS A 115 7.67 65.54 35.87
N ALA A 116 8.20 64.92 34.83
CA ALA A 116 7.48 64.62 33.60
C ALA A 116 6.42 63.54 33.82
N LEU A 117 6.74 62.47 34.55
CA LEU A 117 5.84 61.34 34.83
C LEU A 117 4.76 61.65 35.87
N LYS A 118 4.90 62.73 36.66
CA LYS A 118 3.82 63.28 37.50
C LYS A 118 2.72 64.00 36.71
N ASN A 119 2.85 64.09 35.38
CA ASN A 119 1.80 64.59 34.51
C ASN A 119 0.55 63.69 34.60
N PRO A 120 -0.68 64.25 34.59
CA PRO A 120 -1.93 63.47 34.57
C PRO A 120 -1.98 62.32 33.55
N TYR A 121 -1.26 62.41 32.43
CA TYR A 121 -1.18 61.36 31.42
C TYR A 121 -0.42 60.09 31.88
N PHE A 122 0.47 60.19 32.87
CA PHE A 122 1.33 59.07 33.33
C PHE A 122 1.16 58.73 34.81
N VAL A 123 0.66 59.68 35.62
CA VAL A 123 0.68 59.62 37.09
C VAL A 123 0.02 58.38 37.68
N GLU A 124 -0.99 57.81 37.02
CA GLU A 124 -1.66 56.59 37.48
C GLU A 124 -0.76 55.35 37.45
N ASN A 125 0.20 55.30 36.53
CA ASN A 125 1.14 54.20 36.37
C ASN A 125 2.55 54.56 36.88
N TYR A 126 2.70 55.76 37.45
CA TYR A 126 3.97 56.24 37.99
C TYR A 126 4.13 55.82 39.46
N VAL A 127 5.19 55.07 39.74
CA VAL A 127 5.60 54.67 41.09
C VAL A 127 6.93 55.35 41.41
N GLU A 128 6.97 56.24 42.41
CA GLU A 128 8.13 57.09 42.70
C GLU A 128 9.37 56.26 43.05
N GLU A 129 9.18 55.13 43.73
CA GLU A 129 10.22 54.18 44.11
C GLU A 129 10.95 53.58 42.90
N ASN A 130 10.27 53.49 41.74
CA ASN A 130 10.79 52.87 40.53
C ASN A 130 11.51 53.87 39.60
N ILE A 131 11.70 55.11 40.04
CA ILE A 131 12.27 56.20 39.21
C ILE A 131 13.66 55.88 38.63
N VAL A 132 14.46 55.05 39.33
CA VAL A 132 15.77 54.61 38.83
C VAL A 132 15.60 53.65 37.65
N ALA A 133 14.65 52.71 37.73
CA ALA A 133 14.36 51.76 36.66
C ALA A 133 13.72 52.44 35.44
N TYR A 134 12.85 53.44 35.65
CA TYR A 134 12.27 54.24 34.58
C TYR A 134 13.29 55.02 33.74
N GLN A 135 14.55 55.15 34.17
CA GLN A 135 15.58 55.77 33.34
C GLN A 135 15.77 55.06 32.01
N SER A 136 15.51 53.75 31.93
CA SER A 136 15.57 53.02 30.67
C SER A 136 14.57 53.52 29.62
N ILE A 137 13.50 54.21 30.04
CA ILE A 137 12.51 54.82 29.15
C ILE A 137 13.23 55.82 28.24
N VAL A 138 14.01 56.73 28.82
CA VAL A 138 14.66 57.84 28.08
C VAL A 138 16.02 57.51 27.47
N GLU A 139 16.52 56.29 27.65
CA GLU A 139 17.86 55.88 27.20
C GLU A 139 17.87 55.11 25.88
N LYS A 140 16.73 54.56 25.44
CA LYS A 140 16.68 53.62 24.33
C LYS A 140 16.10 54.23 23.05
N GLU A 141 14.93 54.85 23.11
CA GLU A 141 14.25 55.46 21.95
C GLU A 141 13.35 56.62 22.43
N ASP A 142 13.07 57.57 21.53
CA ASP A 142 12.06 58.60 21.77
C ASP A 142 10.68 57.96 21.51
N TYR A 143 9.73 58.09 22.44
CA TYR A 143 8.37 57.60 22.26
C TYR A 143 7.53 58.60 21.49
N ASP A 144 6.62 58.09 20.68
CA ASP A 144 5.72 58.93 19.88
C ASP A 144 4.39 59.17 20.61
N THR A 145 4.02 58.34 21.59
CA THR A 145 2.70 58.41 22.24
C THR A 145 2.73 58.27 23.75
N VAL A 146 1.68 58.76 24.40
CA VAL A 146 1.44 58.54 25.85
C VAL A 146 1.29 57.05 26.16
N ALA A 147 0.67 56.28 25.26
CA ALA A 147 0.38 54.86 25.47
C ALA A 147 1.65 54.01 25.58
N GLU A 148 2.62 54.22 24.70
CA GLU A 148 3.89 53.47 24.72
C GLU A 148 4.67 53.71 26.03
N ILE A 149 4.68 54.96 26.51
CA ILE A 149 5.29 55.29 27.80
C ILE A 149 4.54 54.59 28.94
N VAL A 150 3.20 54.60 28.94
CA VAL A 150 2.38 53.93 29.97
C VAL A 150 2.62 52.42 30.00
N GLU A 151 2.68 51.76 28.84
CA GLU A 151 2.98 50.33 28.74
C GLU A 151 4.36 50.03 29.31
N LYS A 152 5.36 50.85 28.96
CA LYS A 152 6.70 50.69 29.52
C LYS A 152 6.76 50.90 31.03
N LEU A 153 6.01 51.85 31.58
CA LEU A 153 5.89 52.02 33.03
C LEU A 153 5.28 50.78 33.69
N LYS A 154 4.24 50.18 33.09
CA LYS A 154 3.60 48.95 33.59
C LYS A 154 4.58 47.77 33.60
N ASP A 155 5.32 47.56 32.50
CA ASP A 155 6.34 46.52 32.42
C ASP A 155 7.40 46.67 33.51
N ILE A 156 7.93 47.89 33.67
CA ILE A 156 8.97 48.17 34.66
C ILE A 156 8.43 47.99 36.07
N ASN A 157 7.20 48.44 36.34
CA ASN A 157 6.56 48.25 37.65
C ASN A 157 6.37 46.79 38.00
N LYS A 158 5.93 45.98 37.03
CA LYS A 158 5.78 44.53 37.21
C LYS A 158 7.13 43.88 37.51
N ALA A 159 8.19 44.26 36.78
CA ALA A 159 9.54 43.75 37.00
C ALA A 159 10.13 44.16 38.36
N GLU A 160 9.94 45.42 38.78
CA GLU A 160 10.41 45.91 40.08
C GLU A 160 9.63 45.30 41.26
N ALA A 161 8.32 45.06 41.10
CA ALA A 161 7.53 44.33 42.10
C ALA A 161 8.05 42.90 42.31
N ALA A 162 8.36 42.17 41.22
CA ALA A 162 8.92 40.82 41.28
C ALA A 162 10.28 40.75 41.99
N LYS A 163 11.14 41.77 41.84
CA LYS A 163 12.40 41.88 42.60
C LYS A 163 12.17 41.98 44.11
N GLY A 164 11.12 42.66 44.54
CA GLY A 164 10.72 42.76 45.94
C GLY A 164 10.29 41.41 46.53
N GLU A 165 9.56 40.61 45.75
CA GLU A 165 9.13 39.26 46.15
C GLU A 165 10.33 38.31 46.28
N PHE A 166 11.22 38.27 45.29
CA PHE A 166 12.44 37.48 45.36
C PHE A 166 13.33 37.88 46.54
N ALA A 167 13.54 39.18 46.77
CA ALA A 167 14.33 39.66 47.91
C ALA A 167 13.72 39.20 49.25
N THR A 168 12.40 39.13 49.33
CA THR A 168 11.67 38.64 50.52
C THR A 168 11.89 37.15 50.72
N VAL A 169 11.72 36.34 49.68
CA VAL A 169 11.95 34.89 49.72
C VAL A 169 13.41 34.58 50.05
N LYS A 170 14.37 35.25 49.38
CA LYS A 170 15.81 35.11 49.65
C LYS A 170 16.17 35.46 51.09
N ALA A 171 15.60 36.54 51.64
CA ALA A 171 15.82 36.91 53.03
C ALA A 171 15.23 35.88 54.00
N ALA A 172 14.05 35.33 53.70
CA ALA A 172 13.43 34.27 54.50
C ALA A 172 14.26 32.98 54.49
N LEU A 173 14.74 32.56 53.31
CA LEU A 173 15.63 31.40 53.14
C LEU A 173 16.95 31.57 53.89
N ASN A 174 17.62 32.72 53.76
CA ASN A 174 18.84 33.03 54.52
C ASN A 174 18.60 33.05 56.04
N ALA A 175 17.46 33.58 56.50
CA ALA A 175 17.11 33.60 57.91
C ALA A 175 16.78 32.21 58.48
N ALA A 176 16.40 31.27 57.60
CA ALA A 176 16.10 29.88 57.94
C ALA A 176 17.35 28.97 57.94
N GLU A 177 18.56 29.54 57.86
CA GLU A 177 19.83 28.80 57.82
C GLU A 177 19.88 27.63 58.83
N GLY A 178 20.11 26.43 58.30
CA GLY A 178 20.24 25.20 59.10
C GLY A 178 18.92 24.61 59.63
N ASN A 179 17.77 25.18 59.28
CA ASN A 179 16.45 24.67 59.65
C ASN A 179 15.67 24.16 58.43
N GLN A 180 15.88 22.90 58.09
CA GLN A 180 15.25 22.21 56.96
C GLN A 180 13.71 22.35 56.94
N LEU A 181 13.05 22.26 58.10
CA LEU A 181 11.59 22.35 58.18
C LEU A 181 11.07 23.75 57.80
N THR A 182 11.80 24.80 58.16
CA THR A 182 11.45 26.17 57.77
C THR A 182 11.80 26.43 56.31
N ILE A 183 12.94 25.91 55.83
CA ILE A 183 13.33 26.02 54.42
C ILE A 183 12.30 25.35 53.52
N ILE A 184 11.93 24.10 53.78
CA ILE A 184 10.97 23.36 52.95
C ILE A 184 9.58 24.01 52.96
N GLY A 185 9.14 24.56 54.10
CA GLY A 185 7.90 25.35 54.17
C GLY A 185 7.94 26.60 53.30
N ILE A 186 9.08 27.32 53.28
CA ILE A 186 9.26 28.46 52.38
C ILE A 186 9.25 28.00 50.92
N LEU A 187 9.86 26.85 50.61
CA LEU A 187 9.88 26.34 49.24
C LEU A 187 8.46 25.99 48.77
N ASN A 188 7.72 25.18 49.53
CA ASN A 188 6.34 24.79 49.24
C ASN A 188 5.38 25.99 49.09
N ASP A 189 5.59 27.07 49.85
CA ASP A 189 4.75 28.27 49.78
C ASP A 189 5.00 29.13 48.50
N ASN A 190 6.13 28.91 47.80
CA ASN A 190 6.62 29.84 46.78
C ASN A 190 6.97 29.23 45.42
N PHE A 191 7.09 27.90 45.33
CA PHE A 191 7.59 27.15 44.18
C PHE A 191 6.74 25.90 43.94
N GLU A 192 6.79 25.39 42.71
CA GLU A 192 6.04 24.21 42.26
C GLU A 192 6.91 22.94 42.36
N ASP A 193 6.26 21.78 42.42
CA ASP A 193 6.88 20.44 42.44
C ASP A 193 7.97 20.23 43.49
N VAL A 194 7.78 20.83 44.67
CA VAL A 194 8.67 20.65 45.81
C VAL A 194 8.34 19.32 46.51
N ASN A 195 9.35 18.44 46.60
CA ASN A 195 9.28 17.20 47.35
C ASN A 195 10.06 17.32 48.67
N ASP A 196 9.36 17.16 49.79
CA ASP A 196 9.93 17.27 51.13
C ASP A 196 11.14 16.34 51.36
N ASP A 197 11.16 15.17 50.73
CA ASP A 197 12.23 14.17 50.87
C ASP A 197 13.54 14.60 50.18
N TYR A 198 13.50 15.57 49.25
CA TYR A 198 14.65 16.03 48.45
C TYR A 198 15.33 17.28 49.01
N ILE A 199 14.96 17.69 50.24
CA ILE A 199 15.44 18.92 50.88
C ILE A 199 16.96 19.06 50.92
N ASP A 200 17.70 17.96 51.10
CA ASP A 200 19.17 17.99 51.12
C ASP A 200 19.73 18.42 49.75
N GLY A 201 19.17 17.89 48.65
CA GLY A 201 19.56 18.26 47.29
C GLY A 201 19.20 19.73 46.97
N TYR A 202 17.99 20.16 47.33
CA TYR A 202 17.58 21.56 47.16
C TYR A 202 18.52 22.50 47.92
N MET A 203 18.88 22.15 49.14
CA MET A 203 19.82 22.94 49.93
C MET A 203 21.19 23.04 49.26
N ASP A 204 21.72 21.94 48.72
CA ASP A 204 23.01 21.92 48.03
C ASP A 204 23.02 22.76 46.73
N LYS A 205 21.89 22.81 46.01
CA LYS A 205 21.75 23.64 44.80
C LYS A 205 21.46 25.11 45.11
N ILE A 206 20.73 25.41 46.18
CA ILE A 206 20.29 26.78 46.51
C ILE A 206 21.30 27.53 47.39
N PHE A 207 22.00 26.85 48.30
CA PHE A 207 22.85 27.48 49.32
C PHE A 207 24.35 27.25 49.09
N SER A 208 25.16 28.20 49.55
CA SER A 208 26.60 28.05 49.70
C SER A 208 27.07 28.85 50.91
N ASN A 209 27.81 28.21 51.81
CA ASN A 209 28.28 28.80 53.08
C ASN A 209 27.16 29.40 53.95
N GLY A 210 25.97 28.79 53.97
CA GLY A 210 24.85 29.20 54.84
C GLY A 210 23.93 30.27 54.26
N GLU A 211 24.23 30.78 53.06
CA GLU A 211 23.42 31.78 52.36
C GLU A 211 23.01 31.28 50.98
N VAL A 212 21.87 31.75 50.47
CA VAL A 212 21.44 31.56 49.08
C VAL A 212 22.54 32.05 48.15
N LYS A 213 22.94 31.21 47.18
CA LYS A 213 24.09 31.47 46.33
C LYS A 213 23.99 32.80 45.59
N SER A 214 25.15 33.38 45.29
CA SER A 214 25.24 34.72 44.69
C SER A 214 24.75 34.78 43.24
N ASP A 215 24.81 33.65 42.53
CA ASP A 215 24.34 33.44 41.16
C ASP A 215 22.83 33.18 41.05
N ILE A 216 22.13 32.99 42.18
CA ILE A 216 20.67 32.98 42.24
C ILE A 216 20.19 34.43 42.36
N GLU A 217 19.76 34.97 41.23
CA GLU A 217 19.37 36.38 41.06
C GLU A 217 17.86 36.62 41.10
N ASP A 218 17.05 35.58 40.94
CA ASP A 218 15.58 35.63 40.93
C ASP A 218 14.93 34.32 41.42
N LYS A 219 13.59 34.29 41.46
CA LYS A 219 12.80 33.10 41.83
C LYS A 219 12.92 31.98 40.79
N GLU A 220 13.07 32.32 39.52
CA GLU A 220 13.17 31.34 38.43
C GLU A 220 14.40 30.46 38.61
N ALA A 221 15.55 31.05 38.97
CA ALA A 221 16.77 30.32 39.31
C ALA A 221 16.60 29.35 40.49
N ILE A 222 15.71 29.64 41.46
CA ILE A 222 15.39 28.71 42.55
C ILE A 222 14.48 27.59 42.04
N GLN A 223 13.49 27.89 41.19
CA GLN A 223 12.62 26.89 40.59
C GLN A 223 13.43 25.91 39.71
N THR A 224 14.35 26.41 38.88
CA THR A 224 15.27 25.57 38.09
C THR A 224 16.11 24.68 39.01
N ALA A 225 16.63 25.21 40.12
CA ALA A 225 17.38 24.40 41.08
C ALA A 225 16.55 23.28 41.74
N ILE A 226 15.24 23.48 41.89
CA ILE A 226 14.30 22.44 42.37
C ILE A 226 14.12 21.37 41.28
N TYR A 227 13.82 21.79 40.04
CA TYR A 227 13.65 20.86 38.92
C TYR A 227 14.90 20.02 38.64
N ASP A 228 16.10 20.62 38.69
CA ASP A 228 17.37 19.91 38.56
C ASP A 228 17.49 18.75 39.57
N VAL A 229 17.11 18.98 40.83
CA VAL A 229 17.18 17.94 41.88
C VAL A 229 16.11 16.89 41.67
N ASN A 230 14.89 17.29 41.29
CA ASN A 230 13.82 16.34 41.00
C ASN A 230 14.20 15.42 39.84
N GLU A 231 14.83 15.97 38.79
CA GLU A 231 15.34 15.22 37.64
C GLU A 231 16.45 14.24 38.05
N GLU A 232 17.45 14.69 38.83
CA GLU A 232 18.51 13.83 39.39
C GLU A 232 17.94 12.66 40.23
N GLU A 233 16.93 12.90 41.06
CA GLU A 233 16.29 11.87 41.89
C GLU A 233 15.40 10.93 41.06
N ALA A 234 14.67 11.45 40.08
CA ALA A 234 13.86 10.64 39.16
C ALA A 234 14.74 9.71 38.30
N GLU A 235 15.85 10.22 37.77
CA GLU A 235 16.84 9.41 37.04
C GLU A 235 17.42 8.31 37.93
N ALA A 236 17.80 8.64 39.17
CA ALA A 236 18.34 7.65 40.12
C ALA A 236 17.31 6.57 40.48
N ALA A 237 16.04 6.95 40.66
CA ALA A 237 14.96 6.02 40.93
C ALA A 237 14.66 5.12 39.72
N TYR A 238 14.63 5.68 38.50
CA TYR A 238 14.49 4.93 37.27
C TYR A 238 15.65 3.95 37.06
N ASP A 239 16.91 4.39 37.20
CA ASP A 239 18.09 3.52 37.08
C ASP A 239 18.04 2.34 38.07
N LYS A 240 17.57 2.60 39.30
CA LYS A 240 17.34 1.55 40.30
C LYS A 240 16.22 0.60 39.87
N ALA A 241 15.10 1.10 39.37
CA ALA A 241 13.99 0.29 38.86
C ALA A 241 14.44 -0.57 37.67
N PHE A 242 15.11 0.03 36.70
CA PHE A 242 15.68 -0.61 35.52
C PHE A 242 16.67 -1.73 35.89
N LYS A 243 17.56 -1.51 36.85
CA LYS A 243 18.55 -2.51 37.29
C LYS A 243 17.96 -3.63 38.15
N SER A 244 16.94 -3.32 38.93
CA SER A 244 16.33 -4.28 39.88
C SER A 244 15.23 -5.11 39.24
N LEU A 245 14.49 -4.53 38.29
CA LEU A 245 13.28 -5.05 37.67
C LEU A 245 12.26 -5.52 38.72
N LYS A 246 11.96 -4.66 39.70
CA LYS A 246 11.00 -4.94 40.78
C LYS A 246 9.88 -3.92 40.81
N ALA A 247 8.66 -4.40 41.04
CA ALA A 247 7.48 -3.56 41.15
C ALA A 247 7.59 -2.48 42.25
N GLU A 248 8.28 -2.77 43.37
CA GLU A 248 8.49 -1.79 44.46
C GLU A 248 9.40 -0.62 44.04
N ASP A 249 10.39 -0.89 43.19
CA ASP A 249 11.33 0.13 42.72
C ASP A 249 10.74 0.91 41.52
N VAL A 250 9.96 0.25 40.64
CA VAL A 250 9.17 0.92 39.59
C VAL A 250 8.13 1.87 40.20
N ALA A 251 7.41 1.44 41.24
CA ALA A 251 6.46 2.30 41.94
C ALA A 251 7.14 3.53 42.58
N ALA A 252 8.34 3.36 43.15
CA ALA A 252 9.11 4.47 43.68
C ALA A 252 9.57 5.44 42.57
N ALA A 253 9.98 4.92 41.40
CA ALA A 253 10.33 5.74 40.25
C ALA A 253 9.14 6.52 39.68
N ARG A 254 7.93 5.94 39.68
CA ARG A 254 6.70 6.67 39.29
C ARG A 254 6.42 7.84 40.23
N VAL A 255 6.56 7.62 41.54
CA VAL A 255 6.40 8.70 42.53
C VAL A 255 7.44 9.80 42.31
N ALA A 256 8.68 9.44 41.97
CA ALA A 256 9.71 10.44 41.65
C ALA A 256 9.39 11.22 40.36
N ALA A 257 8.86 10.55 39.33
CA ALA A 257 8.46 11.17 38.06
C ALA A 257 7.30 12.18 38.19
N GLU A 258 6.49 12.11 39.25
CA GLU A 258 5.43 13.10 39.53
C GLU A 258 5.97 14.51 39.81
N TYR A 259 7.26 14.64 40.15
CA TYR A 259 7.91 15.92 40.44
C TYR A 259 8.78 16.43 39.29
N LEU A 260 8.78 15.74 38.14
CA LEU A 260 9.43 16.25 36.94
C LEU A 260 8.65 17.46 36.41
N GLU A 261 9.38 18.44 35.90
CA GLU A 261 8.79 19.62 35.27
C GLU A 261 7.81 19.21 34.15
N ASP A 262 6.60 19.76 34.17
CA ASP A 262 5.57 19.61 33.13
C ASP A 262 5.90 20.46 31.89
N ALA A 263 7.13 20.33 31.41
CA ALA A 263 7.63 20.94 30.20
C ALA A 263 7.79 19.90 29.10
N GLU A 264 7.59 20.32 27.85
CA GLU A 264 7.88 19.49 26.69
C GLU A 264 9.35 19.08 26.68
N PHE A 265 9.60 17.78 26.51
CA PHE A 265 10.93 17.19 26.64
C PHE A 265 11.92 17.66 25.56
N ALA A 266 11.42 18.06 24.40
CA ALA A 266 12.16 18.75 23.34
C ALA A 266 11.21 19.67 22.56
N THR A 267 11.74 20.79 22.02
CA THR A 267 10.96 21.75 21.23
C THR A 267 10.17 21.03 20.13
N ASP A 268 8.85 21.15 20.17
CA ASP A 268 7.88 20.67 19.17
C ASP A 268 7.55 19.15 19.22
N ALA A 269 7.94 18.41 20.28
CA ALA A 269 7.64 16.97 20.40
C ALA A 269 6.22 16.67 20.93
N GLY A 270 5.57 17.61 21.64
CA GLY A 270 4.25 17.41 22.23
C GLY A 270 4.18 16.31 23.31
N ILE A 271 5.33 15.94 23.88
CA ILE A 271 5.48 14.93 24.94
C ILE A 271 6.21 15.56 26.13
N THR A 272 5.65 15.41 27.32
CA THR A 272 6.22 15.95 28.57
C THR A 272 7.30 15.01 29.15
N LYS A 273 8.19 15.54 30.01
CA LYS A 273 9.17 14.72 30.76
C LYS A 273 8.50 13.61 31.56
N GLN A 274 7.37 13.93 32.20
CA GLN A 274 6.61 13.00 33.03
C GLN A 274 6.00 11.86 32.19
N GLU A 275 5.41 12.18 31.03
CA GLU A 275 4.87 11.17 30.12
C GLU A 275 5.97 10.24 29.60
N PHE A 276 7.11 10.80 29.18
CA PHE A 276 8.26 10.02 28.73
C PHE A 276 8.76 9.05 29.81
N ALA A 277 8.95 9.53 31.03
CA ALA A 277 9.37 8.68 32.15
C ALA A 277 8.34 7.57 32.44
N ASN A 278 7.03 7.88 32.40
CA ASN A 278 5.98 6.90 32.66
C ASN A 278 5.88 5.84 31.57
N ASP A 279 6.02 6.19 30.30
CA ASP A 279 6.01 5.23 29.20
C ASP A 279 7.17 4.21 29.34
N HIS A 280 8.36 4.66 29.72
CA HIS A 280 9.48 3.76 30.01
C HIS A 280 9.24 2.89 31.26
N LEU A 281 8.55 3.41 32.27
CA LEU A 281 8.16 2.64 33.46
C LEU A 281 7.06 1.61 33.15
N ASP A 282 6.15 1.91 32.22
CA ASP A 282 5.15 0.96 31.71
C ASP A 282 5.82 -0.24 31.03
N VAL A 283 6.91 -0.01 30.29
CA VAL A 283 7.73 -1.09 29.72
C VAL A 283 8.35 -1.95 30.81
N LEU A 284 8.86 -1.36 31.90
CA LEU A 284 9.39 -2.12 33.03
C LEU A 284 8.30 -2.96 33.71
N ASP A 285 7.09 -2.44 33.88
CA ASP A 285 5.95 -3.20 34.43
C ASP A 285 5.58 -4.38 33.52
N ALA A 286 5.59 -4.20 32.20
CA ALA A 286 5.34 -5.28 31.25
C ALA A 286 6.45 -6.36 31.31
N LEU A 287 7.71 -5.96 31.41
CA LEU A 287 8.85 -6.89 31.58
C LEU A 287 8.79 -7.64 32.93
N ILE A 288 8.33 -6.99 34.00
CA ILE A 288 8.06 -7.63 35.29
C ILE A 288 6.96 -8.69 35.11
N ALA A 289 5.87 -8.38 34.40
CA ALA A 289 4.81 -9.35 34.15
C ALA A 289 5.30 -10.57 33.35
N VAL A 290 6.21 -10.37 32.39
CA VAL A 290 6.89 -11.46 31.66
C VAL A 290 7.72 -12.32 32.60
N TYR A 291 8.47 -11.71 33.52
CA TYR A 291 9.30 -12.43 34.49
C TYR A 291 8.46 -13.19 35.54
N ASP A 292 7.44 -12.55 36.10
CA ASP A 292 6.58 -13.06 37.16
C ASP A 292 5.55 -14.08 36.66
N ALA A 293 5.47 -14.32 35.34
CA ALA A 293 4.63 -15.34 34.76
C ALA A 293 4.87 -16.72 35.39
N ASP A 294 3.81 -17.27 36.00
CA ASP A 294 3.86 -18.55 36.71
C ASP A 294 3.44 -19.74 35.84
N SER A 295 2.69 -19.49 34.76
CA SER A 295 2.28 -20.50 33.79
C SER A 295 2.62 -20.08 32.36
N ASP A 296 2.62 -21.03 31.42
CA ASP A 296 2.92 -20.77 30.00
C ASP A 296 1.84 -19.86 29.40
N LYS A 297 0.60 -20.01 29.86
CA LYS A 297 -0.52 -19.15 29.52
C LYS A 297 -0.31 -17.71 30.02
N ASP A 298 0.20 -17.56 31.24
CA ASP A 298 0.47 -16.23 31.82
C ASP A 298 1.61 -15.56 31.06
N LEU A 299 2.68 -16.31 30.74
CA LEU A 299 3.80 -15.81 29.93
C LEU A 299 3.31 -15.35 28.55
N LYS A 300 2.54 -16.19 27.84
CA LYS A 300 1.98 -15.81 26.54
C LYS A 300 1.14 -14.54 26.64
N SER A 301 0.33 -14.41 27.67
CA SER A 301 -0.49 -13.21 27.89
C SER A 301 0.36 -11.97 28.16
N ALA A 302 1.46 -12.12 28.92
CA ALA A 302 2.40 -11.05 29.21
C ALA A 302 3.20 -10.62 27.97
N LEU A 303 3.67 -11.57 27.14
CA LEU A 303 4.37 -11.29 25.89
C LEU A 303 3.47 -10.55 24.88
N VAL A 304 2.20 -10.94 24.75
CA VAL A 304 1.22 -10.22 23.92
C VAL A 304 0.95 -8.81 24.45
N ALA A 305 0.91 -8.63 25.77
CA ALA A 305 0.75 -7.29 26.35
C ALA A 305 1.99 -6.42 26.12
N LEU A 306 3.19 -7.00 26.20
CA LEU A 306 4.46 -6.33 25.90
C LEU A 306 4.52 -5.88 24.43
N ASP A 307 4.17 -6.77 23.49
CA ASP A 307 4.09 -6.48 22.05
C ASP A 307 3.16 -5.31 21.72
N LYS A 308 1.97 -5.35 22.32
CA LYS A 308 0.99 -4.28 22.14
C LYS A 308 1.52 -2.95 22.66
N LEU A 309 2.10 -2.94 23.86
CA LEU A 309 2.67 -1.73 24.44
C LEU A 309 3.83 -1.20 23.58
N ASP A 310 4.69 -2.09 23.07
CA ASP A 310 5.78 -1.72 22.17
C ASP A 310 5.25 -1.05 20.90
N THR A 311 4.27 -1.66 20.25
CA THR A 311 3.61 -1.11 19.05
C THR A 311 3.01 0.27 19.33
N ASP A 312 2.25 0.42 20.42
CA ASP A 312 1.61 1.68 20.80
C ASP A 312 2.66 2.79 21.06
N LEU A 313 3.80 2.44 21.67
CA LEU A 313 4.89 3.38 21.96
C LEU A 313 5.74 3.71 20.71
N VAL A 314 6.02 2.75 19.84
CA VAL A 314 6.71 3.02 18.56
C VAL A 314 5.89 4.01 17.72
N GLU A 315 4.57 3.84 17.65
CA GLU A 315 3.68 4.79 16.96
C GLU A 315 3.67 6.16 17.66
N LYS A 316 3.57 6.19 19.00
CA LYS A 316 3.57 7.44 19.78
C LYS A 316 4.83 8.27 19.56
N TYR A 317 5.99 7.62 19.41
CA TYR A 317 7.29 8.27 19.25
C TYR A 317 7.78 8.36 17.79
N GLU A 318 6.94 8.00 16.81
CA GLU A 318 7.33 8.02 15.40
C GLU A 318 7.73 9.43 14.93
N GLY A 319 8.96 9.56 14.43
CA GLY A 319 9.48 10.85 13.93
C GLY A 319 9.92 11.84 15.02
N ILE A 320 9.82 11.47 16.29
CA ILE A 320 10.29 12.27 17.42
C ILE A 320 11.76 11.92 17.69
N THR A 321 12.63 12.92 17.71
CA THR A 321 14.04 12.75 18.08
C THR A 321 14.31 13.44 19.41
N ILE A 322 14.70 12.66 20.40
CA ILE A 322 15.09 13.16 21.72
C ILE A 322 16.62 13.05 21.82
N PRO A 323 17.37 14.16 21.93
CA PRO A 323 18.81 14.10 22.13
C PRO A 323 19.15 13.32 23.40
N GLU A 324 20.19 12.47 23.31
CA GLU A 324 20.76 11.69 24.43
C GLU A 324 19.93 10.47 24.91
N TYR A 325 18.70 10.31 24.42
CA TYR A 325 17.84 9.17 24.75
C TYR A 325 17.48 8.36 23.48
N SER A 326 17.55 7.03 23.57
CA SER A 326 17.02 6.13 22.54
C SER A 326 15.50 6.04 22.68
N THR A 327 14.77 6.26 21.58
CA THR A 327 13.33 5.99 21.50
C THR A 327 13.07 4.49 21.29
N PHE A 328 11.79 4.10 21.30
CA PHE A 328 11.34 2.73 21.05
C PHE A 328 11.60 2.31 19.59
N ASP A 329 12.04 1.07 19.38
CA ASP A 329 12.27 0.45 18.07
C ASP A 329 11.43 -0.82 17.92
N SER A 330 10.77 -0.98 16.78
CA SER A 330 10.00 -2.18 16.42
C SER A 330 10.85 -3.45 16.32
N GLU A 331 12.17 -3.33 16.18
CA GLU A 331 13.08 -4.49 16.15
C GLU A 331 13.41 -5.05 17.55
N ASP A 332 12.99 -4.36 18.64
CA ASP A 332 13.30 -4.77 20.00
C ASP A 332 12.56 -6.03 20.46
N PHE A 333 11.35 -6.29 19.96
CA PHE A 333 10.56 -7.48 20.30
C PHE A 333 9.56 -7.83 19.18
N ASP A 334 9.45 -9.11 18.85
CA ASP A 334 8.54 -9.61 17.82
C ASP A 334 7.75 -10.83 18.35
N ILE A 335 6.45 -10.62 18.56
CA ILE A 335 5.55 -11.67 19.04
C ILE A 335 5.42 -12.84 18.04
N ASP A 336 5.62 -12.63 16.75
CA ASP A 336 5.53 -13.69 15.73
C ASP A 336 6.67 -14.71 15.85
N SER A 337 7.75 -14.34 16.55
CA SER A 337 8.84 -15.26 16.89
C SER A 337 8.51 -16.23 18.03
N VAL A 338 7.39 -16.05 18.75
CA VAL A 338 7.00 -16.90 19.88
C VAL A 338 6.39 -18.22 19.41
N ILE A 339 7.04 -19.33 19.75
CA ILE A 339 6.57 -20.70 19.50
C ILE A 339 5.87 -21.20 20.77
N ASP A 340 4.57 -21.54 20.67
CA ASP A 340 3.75 -21.95 21.82
C ASP A 340 4.34 -23.17 22.56
N GLU A 341 4.91 -24.12 21.82
CA GLU A 341 5.55 -25.31 22.38
C GLU A 341 6.81 -25.00 23.20
N GLN A 342 7.42 -23.82 23.00
CA GLN A 342 8.64 -23.38 23.68
C GLN A 342 8.37 -22.46 24.88
N LEU A 343 7.12 -22.09 25.17
CA LEU A 343 6.79 -21.19 26.29
C LEU A 343 7.36 -21.64 27.64
N SER A 344 7.37 -22.94 27.90
CA SER A 344 7.98 -23.49 29.13
C SER A 344 9.49 -23.26 29.20
N GLU A 345 10.20 -23.39 28.08
CA GLU A 345 11.65 -23.17 27.98
C GLU A 345 11.98 -21.67 28.05
N TYR A 346 11.22 -20.82 27.35
CA TYR A 346 11.35 -19.36 27.47
C TYR A 346 11.22 -18.93 28.93
N ARG A 347 10.17 -19.40 29.62
CA ARG A 347 9.95 -19.08 31.03
C ARG A 347 11.13 -19.52 31.90
N ALA A 348 11.65 -20.72 31.67
CA ALA A 348 12.80 -21.24 32.42
C ALA A 348 14.06 -20.38 32.18
N ALA A 349 14.34 -20.03 30.92
CA ALA A 349 15.46 -19.20 30.53
C ALA A 349 15.36 -17.79 31.11
N ILE A 350 14.19 -17.14 31.01
CA ILE A 350 13.91 -15.81 31.59
C ILE A 350 14.13 -15.82 33.11
N LYS A 351 13.68 -16.87 33.81
CA LYS A 351 13.85 -17.00 35.27
C LYS A 351 15.29 -17.27 35.69
N ALA A 352 16.12 -17.85 34.82
CA ALA A 352 17.52 -18.13 35.09
C ALA A 352 18.42 -16.88 34.97
N LYS A 353 17.97 -15.86 34.23
CA LYS A 353 18.70 -14.59 34.03
C LYS A 353 18.59 -13.66 35.23
N ASN A 354 19.63 -12.87 35.47
CA ASN A 354 19.57 -11.77 36.44
C ASN A 354 18.74 -10.61 35.85
N PRO A 355 18.17 -9.71 36.69
CA PRO A 355 17.36 -8.61 36.20
C PRO A 355 18.00 -7.77 35.09
N GLY A 356 19.30 -7.46 35.18
CA GLY A 356 20.02 -6.69 34.15
C GLY A 356 20.32 -7.40 32.83
N GLU A 357 19.91 -8.66 32.69
CA GLU A 357 19.99 -9.45 31.44
C GLU A 357 18.59 -9.74 30.86
N ARG A 358 17.56 -9.04 31.36
CA ARG A 358 16.15 -9.15 30.95
C ARG A 358 15.36 -7.87 31.22
N ASN A 359 16.04 -6.73 31.37
CA ASN A 359 15.40 -5.45 31.66
C ASN A 359 15.17 -4.62 30.40
N GLN A 360 15.47 -5.21 29.23
CA GLN A 360 15.10 -4.69 27.93
C GLN A 360 14.22 -5.69 27.18
N ARG A 361 13.44 -5.18 26.23
CA ARG A 361 12.64 -5.98 25.30
C ARG A 361 13.52 -6.85 24.41
N SER A 362 14.62 -6.27 23.92
CA SER A 362 15.66 -6.95 23.14
C SER A 362 16.31 -8.13 23.88
N ASP A 363 16.43 -8.05 25.21
CA ASP A 363 16.90 -9.17 26.02
C ASP A 363 15.90 -10.34 26.00
N ILE A 364 14.60 -10.05 26.12
CA ILE A 364 13.54 -11.07 26.03
C ILE A 364 13.51 -11.68 24.63
N GLN A 365 13.63 -10.86 23.59
CA GLN A 365 13.72 -11.32 22.21
C GLN A 365 14.93 -12.22 21.97
N ALA A 366 16.10 -11.87 22.54
CA ALA A 366 17.29 -12.70 22.46
C ALA A 366 17.11 -14.06 23.14
N ILE A 367 16.44 -14.11 24.30
CA ILE A 367 16.12 -15.36 25.00
C ILE A 367 15.18 -16.24 24.16
N ILE A 368 14.12 -15.67 23.58
CA ILE A 368 13.19 -16.40 22.70
C ILE A 368 13.93 -16.93 21.47
N THR A 369 14.74 -16.08 20.84
CA THR A 369 15.54 -16.45 19.67
C THR A 369 16.49 -17.61 19.98
N GLU A 370 17.22 -17.54 21.10
CA GLU A 370 18.14 -18.61 21.54
C GLU A 370 17.40 -19.92 21.80
N ALA A 371 16.27 -19.89 22.50
CA ALA A 371 15.46 -21.08 22.75
C ALA A 371 14.86 -21.67 21.45
N ASN A 372 14.50 -20.82 20.49
CA ASN A 372 14.01 -21.27 19.18
C ASN A 372 15.06 -21.94 18.32
N GLN A 373 16.35 -21.67 18.54
CA GLN A 373 17.41 -22.26 17.71
C GLN A 373 17.38 -23.78 17.71
N GLU A 374 17.14 -24.42 18.86
CA GLU A 374 17.13 -25.88 18.94
C GLU A 374 15.96 -26.51 18.17
N VAL A 375 14.79 -25.85 18.16
CA VAL A 375 13.59 -26.33 17.47
C VAL A 375 13.66 -26.06 15.97
N LEU A 376 14.19 -24.90 15.58
CA LEU A 376 14.23 -24.48 14.17
C LEU A 376 15.45 -25.05 13.43
N ALA A 377 16.53 -25.43 14.13
CA ALA A 377 17.75 -25.94 13.49
C ALA A 377 17.49 -27.15 12.55
N PRO A 378 16.73 -28.19 12.93
CA PRO A 378 16.41 -29.30 12.03
C PRO A 378 15.62 -28.85 10.80
N ILE A 379 14.68 -27.92 10.94
CA ILE A 379 13.88 -27.37 9.84
C ILE A 379 14.77 -26.59 8.87
N ILE A 380 15.66 -25.75 9.40
CA ILE A 380 16.62 -24.97 8.61
C ILE A 380 17.56 -25.89 7.83
N GLU A 381 18.07 -26.94 8.48
CA GLU A 381 18.93 -27.94 7.84
C GLU A 381 18.19 -28.70 6.72
N ALA A 382 16.99 -29.20 7.01
CA ALA A 382 16.16 -29.93 6.06
C ALA A 382 15.80 -29.07 4.84
N LEU A 383 15.40 -27.82 5.07
CA LEU A 383 15.03 -26.88 4.00
C LEU A 383 16.26 -26.49 3.17
N SER A 384 17.42 -26.33 3.82
CA SER A 384 18.70 -26.11 3.13
C SER A 384 19.07 -27.30 2.25
N ALA A 385 18.90 -28.54 2.73
CA ALA A 385 19.13 -29.74 1.92
C ALA A 385 18.24 -29.76 0.66
N VAL A 386 16.94 -29.44 0.80
CA VAL A 386 16.00 -29.35 -0.32
C VAL A 386 16.43 -28.26 -1.32
N ASN A 387 16.81 -27.08 -0.82
CA ASN A 387 17.20 -25.96 -1.66
C ASN A 387 18.54 -26.19 -2.37
N ASN A 388 19.45 -26.97 -1.76
CA ASN A 388 20.73 -27.35 -2.33
C ASN A 388 20.63 -28.48 -3.36
N ALA A 389 19.56 -29.27 -3.37
CA ALA A 389 19.35 -30.29 -4.38
C ALA A 389 19.30 -29.66 -5.78
N THR A 390 20.16 -30.14 -6.68
CA THR A 390 20.35 -29.60 -8.03
C THR A 390 19.67 -30.45 -9.11
N ASP A 391 19.37 -31.71 -8.79
CA ASP A 391 18.66 -32.61 -9.67
C ASP A 391 17.60 -33.45 -8.95
N ALA A 392 16.81 -34.19 -9.73
CA ALA A 392 15.67 -34.94 -9.22
C ALA A 392 16.06 -36.14 -8.34
N ASP A 393 17.26 -36.70 -8.53
CA ASP A 393 17.74 -37.82 -7.72
C ASP A 393 18.20 -37.29 -6.35
N GLU A 394 18.94 -36.18 -6.31
CA GLU A 394 19.29 -35.47 -5.08
C GLU A 394 18.04 -35.01 -4.32
N MET A 395 17.06 -34.42 -5.02
CA MET A 395 15.81 -33.95 -4.40
C MET A 395 14.99 -35.11 -3.83
N LYS A 396 14.91 -36.25 -4.54
CA LYS A 396 14.23 -37.44 -4.02
C LYS A 396 14.94 -37.99 -2.79
N LEU A 397 16.27 -38.08 -2.82
CA LEU A 397 17.06 -38.55 -1.68
C LEU A 397 16.83 -37.66 -0.45
N VAL A 398 16.84 -36.34 -0.62
CA VAL A 398 16.51 -35.43 0.48
C VAL A 398 15.09 -35.64 0.99
N ILE A 399 14.09 -35.84 0.14
CA ILE A 399 12.71 -36.03 0.60
C ILE A 399 12.52 -37.38 1.31
N GLU A 400 13.09 -38.46 0.78
CA GLU A 400 12.79 -39.83 1.23
C GLU A 400 13.78 -40.39 2.27
N GLU A 401 15.01 -39.86 2.36
CA GLU A 401 16.03 -40.37 3.28
C GLU A 401 16.18 -39.53 4.56
N GLU A 402 16.70 -40.18 5.59
CA GLU A 402 17.10 -39.56 6.85
C GLU A 402 18.52 -38.97 6.74
N PRO A 403 18.81 -37.83 7.39
CA PRO A 403 20.20 -37.38 7.57
C PRO A 403 21.05 -38.42 8.31
N GLU A 404 22.39 -38.34 8.19
CA GLU A 404 23.28 -39.25 8.93
C GLU A 404 23.20 -39.00 10.46
N GLY A 405 22.74 -40.00 11.23
CA GLY A 405 22.75 -39.98 12.70
C GLY A 405 21.83 -41.02 13.33
N ASP A 406 22.18 -41.56 14.51
CA ASP A 406 21.39 -42.62 15.18
C ASP A 406 20.00 -42.15 15.67
N ASP A 407 19.75 -40.82 15.70
CA ASP A 407 18.49 -40.18 16.14
C ASP A 407 17.89 -39.25 15.05
N ALA A 408 18.29 -39.40 13.79
CA ALA A 408 17.83 -38.56 12.69
C ALA A 408 16.35 -38.80 12.35
N VAL A 409 15.59 -37.72 12.17
CA VAL A 409 14.21 -37.76 11.65
C VAL A 409 14.25 -37.51 10.14
N PRO A 410 13.45 -38.20 9.31
CA PRO A 410 13.39 -37.93 7.87
C PRO A 410 13.16 -36.45 7.58
N TYR A 411 13.83 -35.91 6.56
CA TYR A 411 13.66 -34.50 6.22
C TYR A 411 12.23 -34.17 5.82
N ALA A 412 11.53 -35.07 5.12
CA ALA A 412 10.11 -34.89 4.82
C ALA A 412 9.25 -34.75 6.09
N GLU A 413 9.47 -35.57 7.11
CA GLU A 413 8.74 -35.46 8.38
C GLU A 413 9.06 -34.13 9.09
N THR A 414 10.34 -33.75 9.13
CA THR A 414 10.80 -32.46 9.69
C THR A 414 10.19 -31.26 8.96
N LEU A 415 10.00 -31.37 7.65
CA LEU A 415 9.42 -30.34 6.78
C LEU A 415 7.88 -30.43 6.70
N GLY A 416 7.24 -31.39 7.37
CA GLY A 416 5.79 -31.58 7.31
C GLY A 416 5.27 -32.03 5.93
N LEU A 417 6.09 -32.72 5.14
CA LEU A 417 5.70 -33.33 3.86
C LEU A 417 5.12 -34.72 4.10
N ASP A 418 3.89 -34.96 3.64
CA ASP A 418 3.20 -36.23 3.85
C ASP A 418 3.65 -37.31 2.86
N ILE A 419 4.65 -38.09 3.25
CA ILE A 419 5.20 -39.21 2.47
C ILE A 419 4.97 -40.60 3.09
N GLY A 420 4.22 -40.66 4.19
CA GLY A 420 3.95 -41.91 4.91
C GLY A 420 3.18 -42.94 4.08
N GLU A 421 3.11 -44.19 4.54
CA GLU A 421 2.51 -45.31 3.78
C GLU A 421 1.06 -45.06 3.32
N ASP A 422 0.29 -44.25 4.07
CA ASP A 422 -1.10 -43.91 3.76
C ASP A 422 -1.26 -42.60 2.94
N SER A 423 -0.16 -41.91 2.65
CA SER A 423 -0.19 -40.60 1.98
C SER A 423 -0.50 -40.67 0.50
N ASP A 424 -0.89 -39.54 -0.08
CA ASP A 424 -1.09 -39.41 -1.52
C ASP A 424 0.21 -39.58 -2.31
N TYR A 425 1.36 -39.23 -1.73
CA TYR A 425 2.68 -39.48 -2.30
C TYR A 425 2.96 -40.98 -2.42
N ALA A 426 2.65 -41.77 -1.38
CA ALA A 426 2.84 -43.22 -1.37
C ALA A 426 1.92 -43.96 -2.37
N LYS A 427 0.78 -43.37 -2.74
CA LYS A 427 -0.15 -43.92 -3.76
C LYS A 427 0.36 -43.79 -5.20
N LEU A 428 1.44 -43.04 -5.45
CA LEU A 428 2.05 -42.94 -6.77
C LEU A 428 2.68 -44.29 -7.17
N LYS A 429 2.05 -44.97 -8.12
CA LYS A 429 2.41 -46.34 -8.52
C LYS A 429 3.78 -46.41 -9.18
N THR A 430 4.57 -47.43 -8.86
CA THR A 430 5.92 -47.62 -9.43
C THR A 430 5.99 -48.63 -10.59
N TYR A 431 4.86 -49.25 -10.98
CA TYR A 431 4.82 -50.35 -11.97
C TYR A 431 5.43 -50.02 -13.34
N TYR A 432 5.42 -48.75 -13.77
CA TYR A 432 5.99 -48.29 -15.05
C TYR A 432 7.13 -47.27 -14.88
N GLY A 433 7.82 -47.30 -13.74
CA GLY A 433 8.89 -46.38 -13.36
C GLY A 433 8.61 -45.70 -12.02
N ASP A 434 9.63 -45.07 -11.44
CA ASP A 434 9.54 -44.38 -10.15
C ASP A 434 8.75 -43.07 -10.28
N ARG A 435 7.43 -43.13 -10.02
CA ARG A 435 6.55 -41.95 -10.08
C ARG A 435 6.77 -40.98 -8.93
N GLN A 436 7.28 -41.45 -7.80
CA GLN A 436 7.70 -40.61 -6.69
C GLN A 436 8.86 -39.70 -7.12
N ARG A 437 9.84 -40.23 -7.88
CA ARG A 437 10.90 -39.41 -8.51
C ARG A 437 10.35 -38.31 -9.42
N SER A 438 9.17 -38.51 -10.00
CA SER A 438 8.56 -37.51 -10.89
C SER A 438 8.05 -36.28 -10.12
N VAL A 439 7.78 -36.39 -8.82
CA VAL A 439 7.53 -35.25 -7.92
C VAL A 439 8.81 -34.44 -7.78
N SER A 440 9.94 -35.10 -7.53
CA SER A 440 11.26 -34.45 -7.41
C SER A 440 11.68 -33.74 -8.70
N VAL A 441 11.35 -34.30 -9.88
CA VAL A 441 11.55 -33.62 -11.18
C VAL A 441 10.79 -32.29 -11.24
N ASP A 442 9.53 -32.29 -10.80
CA ASP A 442 8.71 -31.07 -10.83
C ASP A 442 9.21 -30.06 -9.78
N LEU A 443 9.56 -30.50 -8.57
CA LEU A 443 10.14 -29.61 -7.55
C LEU A 443 11.41 -28.92 -8.05
N VAL A 444 12.38 -29.67 -8.56
CA VAL A 444 13.62 -29.06 -9.10
C VAL A 444 13.33 -28.05 -10.19
N LYS A 445 12.34 -28.32 -11.04
CA LYS A 445 11.99 -27.43 -12.15
C LYS A 445 11.25 -26.17 -11.70
N ASN A 446 10.52 -26.23 -10.59
CA ASN A 446 9.74 -25.12 -10.03
C ASN A 446 10.42 -24.45 -8.83
N LYS A 447 11.69 -24.78 -8.54
CA LYS A 447 12.45 -24.15 -7.46
C LYS A 447 12.63 -22.65 -7.75
N PRO A 448 12.27 -21.75 -6.82
CA PRO A 448 12.52 -20.31 -6.97
C PRO A 448 14.01 -20.03 -7.17
N ALA A 449 14.35 -19.28 -8.22
CA ALA A 449 15.73 -19.13 -8.68
C ALA A 449 16.64 -18.38 -7.71
N ASP A 450 16.12 -17.37 -7.00
CA ASP A 450 16.93 -16.45 -6.19
C ASP A 450 16.96 -16.80 -4.70
N SER A 451 15.88 -17.39 -4.17
CA SER A 451 15.70 -17.66 -2.73
C SER A 451 15.64 -19.14 -2.37
N GLY A 452 15.42 -20.03 -3.34
CA GLY A 452 14.91 -21.37 -3.04
C GLY A 452 13.50 -21.32 -2.44
N TYR A 453 13.05 -22.46 -1.92
CA TYR A 453 11.78 -22.61 -1.23
C TYR A 453 11.85 -22.06 0.21
N THR A 454 10.75 -21.42 0.64
CA THR A 454 10.38 -21.31 2.05
C THR A 454 9.72 -22.62 2.51
N LEU A 455 9.58 -22.86 3.82
CA LEU A 455 8.90 -24.05 4.33
C LEU A 455 7.45 -24.14 3.80
N GLU A 456 6.68 -23.07 3.96
CA GLU A 456 5.29 -23.00 3.49
C GLU A 456 5.20 -23.17 1.96
N GLY A 457 6.09 -22.51 1.22
CA GLY A 457 6.14 -22.62 -0.24
C GLY A 457 6.47 -24.04 -0.72
N LEU A 458 7.38 -24.74 -0.03
CA LEU A 458 7.70 -26.14 -0.31
C LEU A 458 6.51 -27.06 -0.04
N GLN A 459 5.84 -26.90 1.11
CA GLN A 459 4.69 -27.72 1.48
C GLN A 459 3.54 -27.56 0.48
N ALA A 460 3.22 -26.32 0.11
CA ALA A 460 2.16 -26.01 -0.85
C ALA A 460 2.45 -26.64 -2.22
N ILE A 461 3.63 -26.40 -2.79
CA ILE A 461 3.97 -26.90 -4.12
C ILE A 461 4.13 -28.43 -4.14
N PHE A 462 4.66 -29.04 -3.07
CA PHE A 462 4.77 -30.48 -2.95
C PHE A 462 3.40 -31.15 -3.04
N ASN A 463 2.44 -30.70 -2.22
CA ASN A 463 1.10 -31.24 -2.19
C ASN A 463 0.38 -31.07 -3.54
N ASP A 464 0.53 -29.90 -4.17
CA ASP A 464 -0.11 -29.61 -5.45
C ASP A 464 0.48 -30.45 -6.60
N ILE A 465 1.80 -30.67 -6.60
CA ILE A 465 2.47 -31.59 -7.53
C ILE A 465 1.98 -33.02 -7.32
N VAL A 466 1.91 -33.50 -6.08
CA VAL A 466 1.45 -34.87 -5.76
C VAL A 466 0.02 -35.08 -6.26
N ALA A 467 -0.89 -34.13 -5.97
CA ALA A 467 -2.26 -34.18 -6.45
C ALA A 467 -2.33 -34.23 -7.99
N THR A 468 -1.52 -33.41 -8.69
CA THR A 468 -1.47 -33.44 -10.16
C THR A 468 -0.93 -34.76 -10.68
N ARG A 469 0.12 -35.31 -10.04
CA ARG A 469 0.69 -36.62 -10.42
C ARG A 469 -0.34 -37.75 -10.24
N LEU A 470 -1.16 -37.72 -9.19
CA LEU A 470 -2.24 -38.67 -9.00
C LEU A 470 -3.30 -38.59 -10.10
N VAL A 471 -3.76 -37.39 -10.46
CA VAL A 471 -4.73 -37.24 -11.57
C VAL A 471 -4.11 -37.68 -12.90
N THR A 472 -2.83 -37.42 -13.15
CA THR A 472 -2.16 -37.92 -14.36
C THR A 472 -2.04 -39.44 -14.38
N GLN A 473 -1.96 -40.07 -13.21
CA GLN A 473 -2.01 -41.52 -13.08
C GLN A 473 -3.40 -42.04 -13.37
N GLU A 474 -4.42 -41.47 -12.74
CA GLU A 474 -5.81 -41.86 -12.91
C GLU A 474 -6.26 -41.74 -14.38
N SER A 475 -5.95 -40.62 -15.03
CA SER A 475 -6.17 -40.41 -16.47
C SER A 475 -5.60 -41.55 -17.33
N MET A 476 -4.38 -41.97 -17.04
CA MET A 476 -3.75 -43.06 -17.78
C MET A 476 -4.39 -44.42 -17.43
N ASP A 477 -4.68 -44.65 -16.15
CA ASP A 477 -5.30 -45.90 -15.67
C ASP A 477 -6.68 -46.10 -16.28
N LEU A 478 -7.49 -45.04 -16.45
CA LEU A 478 -8.78 -45.10 -17.14
C LEU A 478 -8.67 -45.70 -18.54
N VAL A 479 -7.63 -45.33 -19.31
CA VAL A 479 -7.40 -45.88 -20.65
C VAL A 479 -6.82 -47.30 -20.59
N ASN A 480 -5.93 -47.57 -19.65
CA ASN A 480 -5.30 -48.88 -19.51
C ASN A 480 -6.26 -49.97 -19.01
N GLU A 481 -7.25 -49.60 -18.20
CA GLU A 481 -8.22 -50.52 -17.60
C GLU A 481 -9.47 -50.71 -18.48
N ALA A 482 -9.70 -49.83 -19.46
CA ALA A 482 -10.84 -49.90 -20.36
C ALA A 482 -10.73 -51.03 -21.41
N GLU A 483 -11.82 -51.76 -21.66
CA GLU A 483 -11.97 -52.59 -22.86
C GLU A 483 -12.40 -51.76 -24.08
N LYS A 484 -13.16 -50.69 -23.83
CA LYS A 484 -13.63 -49.69 -24.80
C LYS A 484 -13.73 -48.34 -24.10
N LEU A 485 -13.42 -47.25 -24.81
CA LEU A 485 -13.66 -45.89 -24.37
C LEU A 485 -14.99 -45.37 -24.92
N GLU A 486 -15.76 -44.66 -24.08
CA GLU A 486 -17.00 -43.99 -24.48
C GLU A 486 -16.77 -42.50 -24.78
N ASP A 487 -15.77 -41.89 -24.14
CA ASP A 487 -15.41 -40.48 -24.29
C ASP A 487 -13.92 -40.24 -24.03
N ILE A 488 -13.52 -38.96 -24.02
CA ILE A 488 -12.18 -38.49 -23.68
C ILE A 488 -12.12 -37.88 -22.27
N SER A 489 -12.90 -38.38 -21.31
CA SER A 489 -12.89 -37.92 -19.91
C SER A 489 -11.49 -37.96 -19.27
N TYR A 490 -10.67 -38.92 -19.69
CA TYR A 490 -9.26 -39.02 -19.29
C TYR A 490 -8.41 -37.82 -19.75
N ILE A 491 -8.82 -37.06 -20.76
CA ILE A 491 -8.21 -35.81 -21.20
C ILE A 491 -8.80 -34.62 -20.44
N THR A 492 -10.13 -34.54 -20.32
CA THR A 492 -10.79 -33.39 -19.69
C THR A 492 -10.42 -33.27 -18.21
N MET A 493 -10.29 -34.39 -17.48
CA MET A 493 -9.82 -34.36 -16.09
C MET A 493 -8.39 -33.80 -15.94
N LEU A 494 -7.54 -33.98 -16.96
CA LEU A 494 -6.20 -33.38 -16.98
C LEU A 494 -6.30 -31.87 -17.20
N VAL A 495 -7.17 -31.40 -18.09
CA VAL A 495 -7.41 -29.97 -18.31
C VAL A 495 -7.86 -29.31 -17.01
N ASP A 496 -8.84 -29.90 -16.32
CA ASP A 496 -9.38 -29.37 -15.07
C ASP A 496 -8.27 -29.31 -14.00
N ARG A 497 -7.53 -30.40 -13.80
CA ARG A 497 -6.45 -30.42 -12.82
C ARG A 497 -5.32 -29.43 -13.14
N PHE A 498 -4.92 -29.32 -14.41
CA PHE A 498 -3.88 -28.37 -14.80
C PHE A 498 -4.32 -26.91 -14.64
N LYS A 499 -5.62 -26.60 -14.76
CA LYS A 499 -6.15 -25.26 -14.46
C LYS A 499 -6.16 -24.93 -12.97
N GLU A 500 -6.26 -25.94 -12.11
CA GLU A 500 -6.23 -25.81 -10.65
C GLU A 500 -4.81 -25.80 -10.07
N ALA A 501 -3.82 -26.32 -10.82
CA ALA A 501 -2.45 -26.41 -10.36
C ALA A 501 -1.80 -25.02 -10.17
N ASP A 502 -1.13 -24.82 -9.03
CA ASP A 502 -0.46 -23.59 -8.62
C ASP A 502 1.06 -23.72 -8.70
N TYR A 503 1.55 -24.15 -9.88
CA TYR A 503 2.97 -24.19 -10.23
C TYR A 503 3.18 -24.07 -11.75
N GLU A 504 4.40 -23.77 -12.21
CA GLU A 504 4.62 -23.39 -13.62
C GLU A 504 4.87 -24.59 -14.55
N TYR A 505 5.65 -25.57 -14.13
CA TYR A 505 6.13 -26.67 -14.98
C TYR A 505 5.72 -28.04 -14.45
N HIS A 506 5.13 -28.86 -15.33
CA HIS A 506 4.87 -30.27 -15.06
C HIS A 506 5.54 -31.15 -16.11
N SER A 507 6.38 -32.09 -15.67
CA SER A 507 7.18 -32.97 -16.54
C SER A 507 8.01 -32.20 -17.58
N ASN A 508 8.68 -31.11 -17.15
CA ASN A 508 9.47 -30.21 -17.99
C ASN A 508 8.70 -29.44 -19.08
N LYS A 509 7.36 -29.45 -19.08
CA LYS A 509 6.53 -28.60 -19.96
C LYS A 509 5.74 -27.61 -19.12
N LYS A 510 5.58 -26.38 -19.62
CA LYS A 510 4.74 -25.38 -18.98
C LYS A 510 3.30 -25.88 -18.89
N ILE A 511 2.66 -25.69 -17.74
CA ILE A 511 1.27 -26.08 -17.54
C ILE A 511 0.36 -25.32 -18.51
N SER A 512 0.60 -24.03 -18.75
CA SER A 512 -0.18 -23.24 -19.71
C SER A 512 -0.14 -23.80 -21.14
N GLU A 513 1.02 -24.23 -21.61
CA GLU A 513 1.15 -24.90 -22.91
C GLU A 513 0.44 -26.25 -22.92
N ARG A 514 0.49 -27.00 -21.81
CA ARG A 514 -0.23 -28.28 -21.70
C ARG A 514 -1.73 -28.10 -21.75
N ILE A 515 -2.28 -27.09 -21.06
CA ILE A 515 -3.70 -26.74 -21.11
C ILE A 515 -4.11 -26.44 -22.55
N THR A 516 -3.31 -25.62 -23.25
CA THR A 516 -3.59 -25.21 -24.63
C THR A 516 -3.67 -26.41 -25.57
N ASP A 517 -2.71 -27.34 -25.49
CA ASP A 517 -2.74 -28.57 -26.29
C ASP A 517 -3.98 -29.42 -26.00
N LEU A 518 -4.26 -29.68 -24.70
CA LEU A 518 -5.34 -30.58 -24.29
C LEU A 518 -6.71 -29.99 -24.63
N GLU A 519 -6.92 -28.69 -24.47
CA GLU A 519 -8.14 -28.00 -24.89
C GLU A 519 -8.31 -28.03 -26.41
N GLY A 520 -7.22 -27.91 -27.17
CA GLY A 520 -7.21 -28.11 -28.62
C GLY A 520 -7.69 -29.51 -29.00
N PHE A 521 -7.15 -30.55 -28.35
CA PHE A 521 -7.57 -31.94 -28.60
C PHE A 521 -9.03 -32.19 -28.21
N VAL A 522 -9.52 -31.58 -27.12
CA VAL A 522 -10.94 -31.67 -26.73
C VAL A 522 -11.83 -31.01 -27.79
N LYS A 523 -11.44 -29.84 -28.30
CA LYS A 523 -12.17 -29.13 -29.35
C LYS A 523 -12.23 -29.96 -30.63
N ASP A 524 -11.10 -30.52 -31.06
CA ASP A 524 -11.02 -31.32 -32.27
C ASP A 524 -11.83 -32.61 -32.15
N PHE A 525 -11.77 -33.31 -31.01
CA PHE A 525 -12.58 -34.50 -30.75
C PHE A 525 -14.09 -34.18 -30.77
N ASN A 526 -14.51 -33.08 -30.16
CA ASN A 526 -15.91 -32.64 -30.15
C ASN A 526 -16.40 -32.18 -31.53
N TYR A 527 -15.49 -31.81 -32.42
CA TYR A 527 -15.80 -31.47 -33.80
C TYR A 527 -16.05 -32.72 -34.67
N LEU A 528 -15.66 -33.92 -34.26
CA LEU A 528 -15.83 -35.13 -35.06
C LEU A 528 -17.32 -35.52 -35.25
N SER A 529 -17.61 -36.39 -36.22
CA SER A 529 -18.90 -37.11 -36.25
C SER A 529 -18.89 -38.26 -35.22
N GLU A 530 -20.07 -38.77 -34.83
CA GLU A 530 -20.17 -39.91 -33.89
C GLU A 530 -19.34 -41.12 -34.36
N GLU A 531 -19.35 -41.40 -35.67
CA GLU A 531 -18.56 -42.47 -36.28
C GLU A 531 -17.05 -42.25 -36.10
N TYR A 532 -16.56 -41.03 -36.33
CA TYR A 532 -15.14 -40.72 -36.17
C TYR A 532 -14.71 -40.64 -34.70
N GLN A 533 -15.61 -40.23 -33.79
CA GLN A 533 -15.35 -40.33 -32.36
C GLN A 533 -15.13 -41.79 -31.96
N GLU A 534 -16.01 -42.71 -32.38
CA GLU A 534 -15.86 -44.14 -32.09
C GLU A 534 -14.58 -44.73 -32.72
N LYS A 535 -14.25 -44.37 -33.97
CA LYS A 535 -13.01 -44.81 -34.63
C LYS A 535 -11.75 -44.34 -33.91
N VAL A 536 -11.68 -43.05 -33.56
CA VAL A 536 -10.55 -42.46 -32.83
C VAL A 536 -10.36 -43.13 -31.47
N LEU A 537 -11.44 -43.27 -30.70
CA LEU A 537 -11.41 -43.95 -29.39
C LEU A 537 -11.01 -45.43 -29.52
N GLY A 538 -11.51 -46.12 -30.55
CA GLY A 538 -11.11 -47.49 -30.87
C GLY A 538 -9.63 -47.62 -31.18
N LYS A 539 -9.06 -46.66 -31.93
CA LYS A 539 -7.63 -46.62 -32.25
C LYS A 539 -6.75 -46.38 -31.03
N VAL A 540 -7.17 -45.52 -30.10
CA VAL A 540 -6.47 -45.37 -28.81
C VAL A 540 -6.39 -46.69 -28.03
N ILE A 541 -7.42 -47.54 -28.09
CA ILE A 541 -7.38 -48.87 -27.46
C ILE A 541 -6.54 -49.87 -28.28
N GLU A 542 -6.62 -49.83 -29.61
CA GLU A 542 -5.85 -50.70 -30.51
C GLU A 542 -4.33 -50.44 -30.41
N ASP A 543 -3.94 -49.17 -30.32
CA ASP A 543 -2.55 -48.73 -30.20
C ASP A 543 -1.98 -48.91 -28.79
N ARG A 544 -2.80 -49.38 -27.83
CA ARG A 544 -2.36 -49.63 -26.46
C ARG A 544 -1.33 -50.75 -26.43
N PRO A 545 -0.13 -50.52 -25.85
CA PRO A 545 0.86 -51.57 -25.69
C PRO A 545 0.31 -52.74 -24.85
N ASN A 546 0.88 -53.94 -25.01
CA ASN A 546 0.47 -55.13 -24.24
C ASN A 546 0.56 -54.93 -22.72
N ASP A 547 1.58 -54.20 -22.28
CA ASP A 547 1.78 -53.83 -20.88
C ASP A 547 1.10 -52.49 -20.54
N GLY A 548 0.15 -52.03 -21.35
CA GLY A 548 -0.49 -50.72 -21.19
C GLY A 548 0.41 -49.52 -21.53
N TYR A 549 -0.18 -48.33 -21.52
CA TYR A 549 0.55 -47.09 -21.58
C TYR A 549 1.31 -46.84 -20.28
N SER A 550 2.60 -46.51 -20.38
CA SER A 550 3.46 -46.27 -19.20
C SER A 550 3.25 -44.91 -18.51
N ARG A 551 2.66 -43.94 -19.22
CA ARG A 551 2.45 -42.55 -18.77
C ARG A 551 1.31 -41.88 -19.52
N SER A 552 0.67 -40.88 -18.91
CA SER A 552 -0.42 -40.09 -19.51
C SER A 552 -0.02 -39.40 -20.81
N SER A 553 1.24 -38.98 -20.97
CA SER A 553 1.68 -38.40 -22.25
C SER A 553 1.55 -39.38 -23.43
N ASN A 554 1.56 -40.69 -23.18
CA ASN A 554 1.37 -41.68 -24.23
C ASN A 554 -0.11 -41.83 -24.60
N THR A 555 -1.04 -41.77 -23.63
CA THR A 555 -2.50 -41.78 -23.93
C THR A 555 -2.93 -40.50 -24.62
N ILE A 556 -2.36 -39.35 -24.23
CA ILE A 556 -2.54 -38.07 -24.92
C ILE A 556 -2.04 -38.17 -26.36
N LYS A 557 -0.83 -38.72 -26.56
CA LYS A 557 -0.25 -38.89 -27.90
C LYS A 557 -1.09 -39.81 -28.79
N ALA A 558 -1.56 -40.93 -28.24
CA ALA A 558 -2.41 -41.87 -28.96
C ALA A 558 -3.70 -41.20 -29.47
N LEU A 559 -4.29 -40.27 -28.71
CA LEU A 559 -5.41 -39.47 -29.18
C LEU A 559 -4.97 -38.46 -30.25
N SER A 560 -3.94 -37.66 -29.95
CA SER A 560 -3.52 -36.56 -30.82
C SER A 560 -3.06 -37.04 -32.19
N ASP A 561 -2.50 -38.25 -32.29
CA ASP A 561 -2.08 -38.84 -33.56
C ASP A 561 -3.28 -39.17 -34.48
N GLN A 562 -4.46 -39.42 -33.92
CA GLN A 562 -5.66 -39.84 -34.68
C GLN A 562 -6.58 -38.69 -35.06
N LEU A 563 -6.50 -37.56 -34.34
CA LEU A 563 -7.36 -36.39 -34.56
C LEU A 563 -7.22 -35.74 -35.94
N PRO A 564 -6.01 -35.53 -36.52
CA PRO A 564 -5.88 -34.76 -37.75
C PRO A 564 -6.63 -35.37 -38.94
N ASP A 565 -6.47 -36.68 -39.16
CA ASP A 565 -7.18 -37.42 -40.21
C ASP A 565 -8.69 -37.45 -39.93
N ALA A 566 -9.09 -37.67 -38.67
CA ALA A 566 -10.50 -37.71 -38.30
C ALA A 566 -11.20 -36.35 -38.48
N VAL A 567 -10.53 -35.24 -38.15
CA VAL A 567 -11.04 -33.88 -38.31
C VAL A 567 -11.18 -33.55 -39.80
N LEU A 568 -10.21 -33.89 -40.63
CA LEU A 568 -10.27 -33.75 -42.09
C LEU A 568 -11.50 -34.47 -42.66
N ASN A 569 -11.64 -35.78 -42.37
CA ASN A 569 -12.75 -36.56 -42.91
C ASN A 569 -14.10 -36.10 -42.35
N SER A 570 -14.16 -35.70 -41.08
CA SER A 570 -15.37 -35.11 -40.50
C SER A 570 -15.75 -33.79 -41.18
N ALA A 571 -14.79 -32.94 -41.54
CA ALA A 571 -15.06 -31.71 -42.27
C ALA A 571 -15.65 -31.96 -43.66
N ILE A 572 -15.11 -32.93 -44.39
CA ILE A 572 -15.64 -33.32 -45.70
C ILE A 572 -17.07 -33.88 -45.58
N LEU A 573 -17.28 -34.83 -44.67
CA LEU A 573 -18.61 -35.46 -44.47
C LEU A 573 -19.68 -34.49 -43.94
N LYS A 574 -19.27 -33.45 -43.20
CA LYS A 574 -20.17 -32.39 -42.71
C LYS A 574 -20.42 -31.29 -43.74
N ASP A 575 -19.80 -31.36 -44.91
CA ASP A 575 -19.81 -30.29 -45.92
C ASP A 575 -19.34 -28.94 -45.34
N ASP A 576 -18.36 -28.99 -44.42
CA ASP A 576 -17.82 -27.80 -43.75
C ASP A 576 -16.62 -27.26 -44.52
N ALA A 577 -16.93 -26.52 -45.58
CA ALA A 577 -15.91 -25.86 -46.39
C ALA A 577 -15.03 -24.95 -45.54
N VAL A 578 -15.56 -24.24 -44.53
CA VAL A 578 -14.77 -23.28 -43.73
C VAL A 578 -13.71 -24.02 -42.93
N LYS A 579 -14.09 -25.09 -42.22
CA LYS A 579 -13.12 -25.89 -41.47
C LYS A 579 -12.08 -26.51 -42.39
N LEU A 580 -12.46 -26.96 -43.58
CA LEU A 580 -11.51 -27.49 -44.55
C LEU A 580 -10.53 -26.42 -45.06
N GLN A 581 -10.97 -25.15 -45.24
CA GLN A 581 -10.05 -24.04 -45.52
C GLN A 581 -9.05 -23.81 -44.36
N GLU A 582 -9.51 -23.89 -43.11
CA GLU A 582 -8.62 -23.77 -41.93
C GLU A 582 -7.54 -24.86 -41.95
N ILE A 583 -7.92 -26.12 -42.16
CA ILE A 583 -7.00 -27.26 -42.25
C ILE A 583 -5.96 -27.04 -43.37
N ILE A 584 -6.41 -26.63 -44.56
CA ILE A 584 -5.52 -26.38 -45.71
C ILE A 584 -4.49 -25.28 -45.39
N VAL A 585 -4.91 -24.26 -44.64
CA VAL A 585 -4.01 -23.17 -44.21
C VAL A 585 -3.04 -23.65 -43.12
N GLU A 586 -3.51 -24.39 -42.13
CA GLU A 586 -2.70 -24.96 -41.04
C GLU A 586 -1.63 -25.91 -41.59
N GLU A 587 -1.98 -26.74 -42.56
CA GLU A 587 -1.06 -27.65 -43.25
C GLU A 587 -0.11 -26.96 -44.24
N GLY A 588 -0.30 -25.66 -44.48
CA GLY A 588 0.56 -24.86 -45.35
C GLY A 588 0.58 -25.33 -46.80
N VAL A 589 -0.59 -25.65 -47.36
CA VAL A 589 -0.72 -26.12 -48.75
C VAL A 589 -0.23 -25.07 -49.75
N GLU A 590 0.71 -25.46 -50.62
CA GLU A 590 1.33 -24.56 -51.60
C GLU A 590 0.31 -24.01 -52.62
N GLY A 591 0.44 -22.73 -52.95
CA GLY A 591 -0.43 -22.06 -53.92
C GLY A 591 -1.83 -21.70 -53.42
N TYR A 592 -2.30 -22.28 -52.30
CA TYR A 592 -3.65 -22.03 -51.78
C TYR A 592 -3.87 -20.57 -51.36
N THR A 593 -2.86 -19.95 -50.75
CA THR A 593 -2.92 -18.54 -50.32
C THR A 593 -2.86 -17.55 -51.49
N ASN A 594 -2.43 -17.99 -52.69
CA ASN A 594 -2.44 -17.18 -53.90
C ASN A 594 -3.83 -17.08 -54.54
N LEU A 595 -4.72 -18.04 -54.24
CA LEU A 595 -6.11 -18.00 -54.68
C LEU A 595 -6.84 -16.80 -54.05
N THR A 596 -7.73 -16.18 -54.80
CA THR A 596 -8.66 -15.18 -54.25
C THR A 596 -9.64 -15.83 -53.27
N ARG A 597 -10.32 -15.02 -52.44
CA ARG A 597 -11.34 -15.53 -51.50
C ARG A 597 -12.45 -16.33 -52.20
N ALA A 598 -12.90 -15.87 -53.36
CA ALA A 598 -13.94 -16.56 -54.14
C ALA A 598 -13.42 -17.91 -54.65
N GLN A 599 -12.20 -17.93 -55.18
CA GLN A 599 -11.54 -19.15 -55.65
C GLN A 599 -11.32 -20.16 -54.53
N ARG A 600 -10.85 -19.74 -53.34
CA ARG A 600 -10.67 -20.64 -52.19
C ARG A 600 -11.98 -21.30 -51.77
N THR A 601 -13.06 -20.52 -51.75
CA THR A 601 -14.38 -21.01 -51.35
C THR A 601 -14.90 -22.02 -52.35
N GLU A 602 -14.86 -21.70 -53.65
CA GLU A 602 -15.29 -22.60 -54.70
C GLU A 602 -14.43 -23.86 -54.78
N PHE A 603 -13.10 -23.72 -54.80
CA PHE A 603 -12.18 -24.85 -54.92
C PHE A 603 -12.39 -25.86 -53.78
N VAL A 604 -12.51 -25.37 -52.55
CA VAL A 604 -12.75 -26.25 -51.39
C VAL A 604 -14.11 -26.93 -51.48
N GLN A 605 -15.15 -26.22 -51.90
CA GLN A 605 -16.46 -26.83 -52.12
C GLN A 605 -16.39 -27.91 -53.20
N TYR A 606 -15.73 -27.63 -54.32
CA TYR A 606 -15.53 -28.60 -55.39
C TYR A 606 -14.79 -29.85 -54.90
N THR A 607 -13.77 -29.69 -54.06
CA THR A 607 -13.05 -30.81 -53.45
C THR A 607 -13.94 -31.66 -52.54
N ILE A 608 -14.83 -31.03 -51.77
CA ILE A 608 -15.84 -31.73 -50.95
C ILE A 608 -16.83 -32.47 -51.84
N ASP A 609 -17.44 -31.78 -52.81
CA ASP A 609 -18.44 -32.34 -53.72
C ASP A 609 -17.88 -33.57 -54.45
N LYS A 610 -16.64 -33.49 -54.92
CA LYS A 610 -15.95 -34.60 -55.57
C LYS A 610 -15.72 -35.78 -54.63
N ALA A 611 -15.33 -35.52 -53.38
CA ALA A 611 -15.13 -36.56 -52.38
C ALA A 611 -16.45 -37.26 -52.01
N LEU A 612 -17.56 -36.51 -51.96
CA LEU A 612 -18.89 -37.02 -51.63
C LEU A 612 -19.64 -37.65 -52.83
N ALA A 613 -19.22 -37.36 -54.07
CA ALA A 613 -19.81 -37.93 -55.28
C ALA A 613 -19.43 -39.40 -55.53
N ALA A 614 -18.45 -39.94 -54.80
CA ALA A 614 -18.08 -41.35 -54.88
C ALA A 614 -19.21 -42.26 -54.36
N ASP A 615 -19.37 -43.45 -54.97
CA ASP A 615 -20.38 -44.46 -54.54
C ASP A 615 -20.21 -44.83 -53.05
N GLU A 616 -18.97 -44.78 -52.57
CA GLU A 616 -18.57 -44.96 -51.18
C GLU A 616 -17.49 -43.93 -50.84
N TYR A 617 -17.60 -43.29 -49.67
CA TYR A 617 -16.63 -42.29 -49.23
C TYR A 617 -15.29 -42.95 -48.90
N ASP A 618 -14.24 -42.56 -49.62
CA ASP A 618 -12.88 -43.03 -49.42
C ASP A 618 -12.15 -42.11 -48.42
N GLU A 619 -11.86 -42.66 -47.24
CA GLU A 619 -11.21 -41.93 -46.15
C GLU A 619 -9.83 -41.41 -46.57
N LYS A 620 -9.56 -40.16 -46.22
CA LYS A 620 -8.33 -39.47 -46.59
C LYS A 620 -7.41 -39.36 -45.39
N THR A 621 -6.12 -39.62 -45.59
CA THR A 621 -5.10 -39.14 -44.64
C THR A 621 -4.80 -37.68 -44.93
N LEU A 622 -4.39 -36.92 -43.92
CA LEU A 622 -4.06 -35.51 -44.05
C LEU A 622 -2.90 -35.29 -45.02
N GLU A 623 -1.87 -36.12 -44.93
CA GLU A 623 -0.73 -36.10 -45.87
C GLU A 623 -1.17 -36.40 -47.30
N GLY A 624 -2.04 -37.40 -47.49
CA GLY A 624 -2.55 -37.77 -48.81
C GLY A 624 -3.44 -36.67 -49.42
N PHE A 625 -4.29 -36.05 -48.59
CA PHE A 625 -5.12 -34.92 -49.00
C PHE A 625 -4.28 -33.72 -49.42
N LYS A 626 -3.30 -33.33 -48.60
CA LYS A 626 -2.34 -32.27 -48.95
C LYS A 626 -1.65 -32.56 -50.28
N GLY A 627 -1.10 -33.77 -50.44
CA GLY A 627 -0.42 -34.18 -51.66
C GLY A 627 -1.31 -34.12 -52.90
N ALA A 628 -2.61 -34.44 -52.77
CA ALA A 628 -3.57 -34.32 -53.86
C ALA A 628 -3.82 -32.85 -54.28
N LEU A 629 -3.95 -31.94 -53.32
CA LEU A 629 -4.14 -30.51 -53.60
C LEU A 629 -2.92 -29.89 -54.29
N GLU A 630 -1.71 -30.35 -53.94
CA GLU A 630 -0.43 -29.86 -54.47
C GLU A 630 0.03 -30.57 -55.76
N ALA A 631 -0.76 -31.51 -56.28
CA ALA A 631 -0.36 -32.32 -57.43
C ALA A 631 -0.06 -31.48 -58.68
N SER A 632 1.17 -31.62 -59.18
CA SER A 632 1.70 -30.84 -60.30
C SER A 632 1.35 -31.40 -61.69
N ASP A 633 0.83 -32.62 -61.75
CA ASP A 633 0.44 -33.31 -62.98
C ASP A 633 -0.94 -32.93 -63.50
N GLY A 634 -1.64 -32.00 -62.83
CA GLY A 634 -2.95 -31.51 -63.24
C GLY A 634 -4.09 -32.47 -62.91
N ALA A 635 -3.96 -33.28 -61.85
CA ALA A 635 -5.09 -34.04 -61.29
C ALA A 635 -6.30 -33.11 -61.09
N LYS A 636 -7.51 -33.58 -61.44
CA LYS A 636 -8.77 -32.78 -61.51
C LYS A 636 -9.33 -32.31 -60.15
N ASP A 637 -8.46 -32.09 -59.18
CA ASP A 637 -8.68 -31.71 -57.79
C ASP A 637 -7.47 -30.98 -57.20
N SER A 638 -6.41 -30.76 -57.98
CA SER A 638 -5.28 -29.95 -57.55
C SER A 638 -5.54 -28.47 -57.77
N ILE A 639 -4.86 -27.64 -56.98
CA ILE A 639 -4.92 -26.19 -57.11
C ILE A 639 -4.42 -25.76 -58.48
N LYS A 640 -3.38 -26.43 -59.00
CA LYS A 640 -2.83 -26.17 -60.32
C LYS A 640 -3.89 -26.39 -61.40
N TRP A 641 -4.56 -27.54 -61.39
CA TRP A 641 -5.63 -27.83 -62.35
C TRP A 641 -6.72 -26.76 -62.30
N TYR A 642 -7.18 -26.40 -61.10
CA TYR A 642 -8.25 -25.42 -60.92
C TYR A 642 -7.88 -24.05 -61.53
N VAL A 643 -6.63 -23.58 -61.33
CA VAL A 643 -6.15 -22.32 -61.91
C VAL A 643 -5.98 -22.43 -63.43
N ASP A 644 -5.33 -23.50 -63.90
CA ASP A 644 -5.08 -23.73 -65.32
C ASP A 644 -6.39 -23.83 -66.12
N ALA A 645 -7.44 -24.46 -65.56
CA ALA A 645 -8.74 -24.58 -66.22
C ALA A 645 -9.42 -23.21 -66.41
N ILE A 646 -9.31 -22.31 -65.42
CA ILE A 646 -9.82 -20.94 -65.52
C ILE A 646 -9.02 -20.14 -66.56
N GLU A 647 -7.70 -20.30 -66.60
CA GLU A 647 -6.84 -19.65 -67.58
C GLU A 647 -7.10 -20.16 -69.00
N ALA A 648 -7.30 -21.47 -69.17
CA ALA A 648 -7.62 -22.09 -70.45
C ALA A 648 -8.93 -21.55 -71.03
N PHE A 649 -10.00 -21.46 -70.22
CA PHE A 649 -11.26 -20.87 -70.67
C PHE A 649 -11.10 -19.39 -71.02
N ASN A 650 -10.47 -18.59 -70.16
CA ASN A 650 -10.23 -17.18 -70.44
C ASN A 650 -9.42 -16.97 -71.73
N THR A 651 -8.45 -17.85 -72.00
CA THR A 651 -7.65 -17.76 -73.23
C THR A 651 -8.51 -18.10 -74.45
N ALA A 652 -9.16 -19.27 -74.44
CA ALA A 652 -9.93 -19.75 -75.59
C ALA A 652 -11.17 -18.90 -75.89
N ALA A 653 -11.87 -18.42 -74.85
CA ALA A 653 -13.07 -17.59 -75.01
C ALA A 653 -12.76 -16.18 -75.54
N ASN A 654 -11.49 -15.77 -75.50
CA ASN A 654 -11.05 -14.43 -75.90
C ASN A 654 -10.29 -14.36 -77.22
N GLU A 655 -10.23 -15.45 -77.98
CA GLU A 655 -9.58 -15.42 -79.29
C GLU A 655 -10.14 -14.34 -80.21
N ASP A 656 -9.24 -13.75 -81.01
CA ASP A 656 -9.55 -12.66 -81.95
C ASP A 656 -10.08 -13.23 -83.27
N GLU A 657 -9.57 -14.39 -83.68
CA GLU A 657 -9.98 -15.09 -84.91
C GLU A 657 -10.85 -16.30 -84.58
N ILE A 658 -12.16 -16.19 -84.78
CA ILE A 658 -13.13 -17.25 -84.49
C ILE A 658 -13.15 -18.26 -85.66
N ASP A 659 -12.13 -19.09 -85.75
CA ASP A 659 -12.00 -20.16 -86.73
C ASP A 659 -12.38 -21.55 -86.16
N ALA A 660 -12.06 -22.61 -86.89
CA ALA A 660 -12.37 -23.97 -86.46
C ALA A 660 -11.50 -24.45 -85.28
N GLU A 661 -10.30 -23.89 -85.12
CA GLU A 661 -9.36 -24.21 -84.05
C GLU A 661 -9.79 -23.51 -82.76
N ALA A 662 -10.06 -22.21 -82.79
CA ALA A 662 -10.56 -21.45 -81.64
C ALA A 662 -11.87 -22.03 -81.07
N LYS A 663 -12.78 -22.47 -81.94
CA LYS A 663 -14.03 -23.15 -81.50
C LYS A 663 -13.76 -24.50 -80.84
N ALA A 664 -12.76 -25.26 -81.31
CA ALA A 664 -12.40 -26.54 -80.72
C ALA A 664 -11.74 -26.37 -79.36
N GLU A 665 -10.84 -25.40 -79.22
CA GLU A 665 -10.16 -25.08 -77.96
C GLU A 665 -11.15 -24.60 -76.88
N LEU A 666 -12.14 -23.77 -77.24
CA LEU A 666 -13.16 -23.35 -76.28
C LEU A 666 -14.07 -24.52 -75.84
N ILE A 667 -14.41 -25.43 -76.76
CA ILE A 667 -15.13 -26.67 -76.38
C ILE A 667 -14.29 -27.48 -75.38
N GLU A 668 -13.00 -27.67 -75.66
CA GLU A 668 -12.09 -28.42 -74.78
C GLU A 668 -11.97 -27.78 -73.39
N ALA A 669 -11.82 -26.44 -73.32
CA ALA A 669 -11.75 -25.71 -72.05
C ALA A 669 -13.06 -25.80 -71.24
N ILE A 670 -14.22 -25.79 -71.89
CA ILE A 670 -15.52 -25.99 -71.22
C ILE A 670 -15.65 -27.42 -70.72
N GLU A 671 -15.32 -28.41 -71.55
CA GLU A 671 -15.38 -29.84 -71.21
C GLU A 671 -14.43 -30.21 -70.07
N GLU A 672 -13.41 -29.39 -69.80
CA GLU A 672 -12.48 -29.63 -68.70
C GLU A 672 -13.12 -29.41 -67.32
N VAL A 673 -14.12 -28.53 -67.23
CA VAL A 673 -14.76 -28.12 -65.95
C VAL A 673 -16.23 -28.50 -65.83
N MET A 674 -16.88 -28.92 -66.93
CA MET A 674 -18.26 -29.40 -66.92
C MET A 674 -18.54 -30.39 -68.05
N GLU A 675 -19.38 -31.38 -67.77
CA GLU A 675 -19.81 -32.33 -68.78
C GLU A 675 -20.82 -31.70 -69.76
N LEU A 676 -20.57 -31.87 -71.06
CA LEU A 676 -21.49 -31.48 -72.14
C LEU A 676 -22.22 -32.70 -72.72
N GLU A 677 -22.51 -33.69 -71.89
CA GLU A 677 -23.19 -34.92 -72.31
C GLU A 677 -24.58 -34.63 -72.90
N GLY A 678 -24.93 -35.35 -73.98
CA GLY A 678 -26.22 -35.22 -74.65
C GLY A 678 -26.30 -34.11 -75.72
N LEU A 679 -25.34 -33.19 -75.79
CA LEU A 679 -25.24 -32.20 -76.88
C LEU A 679 -24.67 -32.84 -78.15
N SER A 680 -25.33 -32.62 -79.30
CA SER A 680 -24.76 -33.04 -80.59
C SER A 680 -23.54 -32.18 -80.95
N LYS A 681 -22.72 -32.65 -81.90
CA LYS A 681 -21.57 -31.85 -82.40
C LYS A 681 -22.00 -30.48 -82.93
N VAL A 682 -23.20 -30.38 -83.51
CA VAL A 682 -23.75 -29.12 -84.01
C VAL A 682 -24.18 -28.24 -82.85
N ASP A 683 -24.78 -28.81 -81.80
CA ASP A 683 -25.20 -28.04 -80.64
C ASP A 683 -24.01 -27.50 -79.84
N LYS A 684 -22.92 -28.26 -79.73
CA LYS A 684 -21.66 -27.76 -79.14
C LYS A 684 -21.06 -26.60 -79.94
N LEU A 685 -21.12 -26.67 -81.28
CA LEU A 685 -20.69 -25.56 -82.14
C LEU A 685 -21.58 -24.33 -81.96
N ASN A 686 -22.90 -24.50 -81.93
CA ASN A 686 -23.84 -23.41 -81.70
C ASN A 686 -23.63 -22.75 -80.33
N LEU A 687 -23.36 -23.56 -79.29
CA LEU A 687 -23.05 -23.08 -77.95
C LEU A 687 -21.81 -22.16 -77.94
N VAL A 688 -20.69 -22.61 -78.50
CA VAL A 688 -19.47 -21.78 -78.50
C VAL A 688 -19.61 -20.56 -79.41
N GLU A 689 -20.34 -20.66 -80.52
CA GLU A 689 -20.70 -19.49 -81.34
C GLU A 689 -21.50 -18.47 -80.53
N ALA A 690 -22.48 -18.92 -79.74
CA ALA A 690 -23.26 -18.04 -78.86
C ALA A 690 -22.38 -17.38 -77.77
N ILE A 691 -21.44 -18.12 -77.18
CA ILE A 691 -20.50 -17.56 -76.17
C ILE A 691 -19.61 -16.48 -76.80
N PHE A 692 -19.10 -16.70 -78.01
CA PHE A 692 -18.32 -15.69 -78.75
C PHE A 692 -19.17 -14.49 -79.14
N GLU A 693 -20.42 -14.69 -79.57
CA GLU A 693 -21.35 -13.60 -79.88
C GLU A 693 -21.70 -12.75 -78.64
N ALA A 694 -21.76 -13.38 -77.47
CA ALA A 694 -22.01 -12.72 -76.19
C ALA A 694 -20.75 -12.10 -75.54
N LYS A 695 -19.58 -12.20 -76.19
CA LYS A 695 -18.31 -11.66 -75.67
C LYS A 695 -18.45 -10.18 -75.31
N PRO A 696 -18.04 -9.75 -74.10
CA PRO A 696 -18.13 -8.35 -73.69
C PRO A 696 -17.44 -7.39 -74.67
N GLU A 697 -18.10 -6.28 -75.03
CA GLU A 697 -17.57 -5.29 -75.98
C GLU A 697 -16.33 -4.53 -75.44
N GLY A 698 -15.31 -4.35 -76.27
CA GLY A 698 -14.05 -3.63 -75.96
C GLY A 698 -12.82 -4.54 -75.84
N ASP A 699 -11.67 -3.99 -75.46
CA ASP A 699 -10.38 -4.72 -75.36
C ASP A 699 -10.28 -5.67 -74.14
N VAL A 700 -11.40 -5.91 -73.42
CA VAL A 700 -11.38 -6.55 -72.09
C VAL A 700 -11.74 -8.04 -72.15
N GLY A 701 -12.60 -8.45 -73.08
CA GLY A 701 -13.04 -9.84 -73.21
C GLY A 701 -13.72 -10.42 -71.94
N TYR A 702 -13.83 -11.75 -71.87
CA TYR A 702 -14.16 -12.47 -70.65
C TYR A 702 -12.96 -12.46 -69.68
N ALA A 703 -13.21 -12.25 -68.39
CA ALA A 703 -12.18 -12.29 -67.35
C ALA A 703 -12.71 -13.04 -66.12
N VAL A 704 -13.11 -14.29 -66.35
CA VAL A 704 -13.65 -15.15 -65.29
C VAL A 704 -12.56 -15.47 -64.27
N LYS A 705 -12.96 -15.61 -63.02
CA LYS A 705 -12.10 -15.87 -61.86
C LYS A 705 -12.43 -17.20 -61.19
N THR A 706 -13.55 -17.81 -61.53
CA THR A 706 -14.12 -19.02 -60.91
C THR A 706 -14.67 -19.96 -61.96
N ILE A 707 -14.70 -21.25 -61.67
CA ILE A 707 -15.32 -22.26 -62.54
C ILE A 707 -16.84 -22.03 -62.61
N ALA A 708 -17.46 -21.51 -61.55
CA ALA A 708 -18.87 -21.19 -61.49
C ALA A 708 -19.25 -20.08 -62.46
N GLU A 709 -18.38 -19.09 -62.66
CA GLU A 709 -18.57 -18.08 -63.70
C GLU A 709 -18.51 -18.68 -65.11
N ILE A 710 -17.63 -19.67 -65.35
CA ILE A 710 -17.59 -20.42 -66.61
C ILE A 710 -18.91 -21.16 -66.81
N LYS A 711 -19.35 -21.94 -65.81
CA LYS A 711 -20.61 -22.69 -65.85
C LYS A 711 -21.81 -21.76 -66.10
N ALA A 712 -21.86 -20.61 -65.43
CA ALA A 712 -22.92 -19.62 -65.63
C ALA A 712 -22.93 -19.04 -67.06
N ILE A 713 -21.77 -18.79 -67.67
CA ILE A 713 -21.68 -18.35 -69.07
C ILE A 713 -22.19 -19.45 -70.02
N VAL A 714 -21.79 -20.70 -69.78
CA VAL A 714 -22.21 -21.85 -70.60
C VAL A 714 -23.71 -22.06 -70.48
N GLU A 715 -24.26 -22.08 -69.27
CA GLU A 715 -25.69 -22.21 -69.01
C GLU A 715 -26.52 -21.07 -69.60
N ALA A 716 -26.00 -19.85 -69.62
CA ALA A 716 -26.66 -18.71 -70.27
C ALA A 716 -26.64 -18.77 -71.80
N SER A 717 -25.78 -19.62 -72.38
CA SER A 717 -25.55 -19.75 -73.82
C SER A 717 -26.11 -21.05 -74.43
N LEU A 718 -26.60 -21.96 -73.59
CA LEU A 718 -27.39 -23.15 -73.96
C LEU A 718 -28.86 -22.79 -74.17
#